data_AF-A0A812JU54-F1
#
_entry.id   AF-A0A812JU54-F1
#
_cell.length_a   1.000
_cell.length_b   1.000
_cell.length_c   1.000
_cell.angle_alpha   90.00
_cell.angle_beta   90.00
_cell.angle_gamma   90.00
#
_symmetry.space_group_name_H-M   'P 1'
#
loop_
_entity.id
_entity.type
_entity.pdbx_description
1 polymer ?
#
loop_
_entity_poly.entity_id
_entity_poly.type
_entity_poly.pdbx_seq_one_letter_code
_entity_poly.pdbx_strand_id
1 'polypeptide(L)'
;MAHTMPNILTASMPSLPLSPLSARGIDESISGDVTYRLGGQFWPSRCFAKLHGDLLMLQRSGRQQAAVSLTGAKVEVTSQTVQIEAPGSPSLSLRLNTSEEAIRWCQVLRRAVQRSRGFRDMVCSSPLISPRGASPSPRGASPSPRQANADVEDRVDQLQTQLREKDAAVKALGEAQNAAMARADAAADAKQEAEARAKLAEQALRTEQSLRDEREKKLEAVQDAMRSSKGDAEEKATKYAQELADLQIELATQKAEVASLNARLAAESDECKVQLAEAQSRTQACQALQDMVASLEKQLADSQRRKAAAENRFAAAEACRKAAEERCAGAEKRHVQDEQLAENLAAALREAKQSLLSAEANRDAGVDQALANERAARKAAEAAQTVLQSEVDNLKASLSSAEAKAKEAETRAQDLQKRLAADVRAKKAEQPADSLLSPRKKAEQAELARKEVEVRNHELQKRLAAAEAKLKKAEQAEEAYKDAEVRAEKMQRHLSRLEAEATEVREASSHFKEAEKLLKDLQEEDSKKVEAAEAGRRDAEARACELQNQVSSLESELARAKAAGSLQEVHLAVQKDAETRAISLQRQVSDMEADVKEVQQLRSDKEKAEQKVQTLEERLAAMEEGMASSSAAADQQALDLVLDLQRRLEAANSRLSAEERCRKAAEERRTAAERRLSETENQLERVAMQSPRKPSGEGSAWDETSPKPAPSEASTETYDNAQAEASDASHLHALLAAAELKANEESRARQSAQRQLIQAIKAATAAGAKMKAAELASRPERGATL
;
A
#
# COMPACT_ATOMS: atom_id res chain seq x y z
N MET A 1 -9.25 -3.32 9.45
CA MET A 1 -9.71 -2.92 10.80
C MET A 1 -8.47 -2.55 11.60
N ALA A 2 -8.46 -1.40 12.28
CA ALA A 2 -7.28 -0.92 13.01
C ALA A 2 -7.44 -1.14 14.53
N HIS A 3 -6.45 -1.75 15.17
CA HIS A 3 -6.38 -1.85 16.63
C HIS A 3 -5.42 -0.79 17.18
N THR A 4 -5.97 0.18 17.89
CA THR A 4 -5.19 1.14 18.69
C THR A 4 -4.66 0.48 19.96
N MET A 5 -3.34 0.42 20.11
CA MET A 5 -2.69 0.11 21.39
C MET A 5 -2.63 1.37 22.29
N PRO A 6 -2.72 1.24 23.63
CA PRO A 6 -2.73 2.37 24.55
C PRO A 6 -1.31 2.88 24.88
N ASN A 7 -1.18 4.20 25.05
CA ASN A 7 0.03 4.83 25.59
C ASN A 7 0.17 4.54 27.10
N ILE A 8 1.38 4.18 27.55
CA ILE A 8 1.70 3.96 28.97
C ILE A 8 2.70 5.02 29.46
N LEU A 9 2.19 5.91 30.31
CA LEU A 9 2.86 6.59 31.44
C LEU A 9 4.37 6.89 31.34
N THR A 10 4.72 8.11 30.90
CA THR A 10 5.97 8.76 31.33
C THR A 10 5.77 9.43 32.70
N ALA A 11 6.16 8.77 33.78
CA ALA A 11 6.11 9.33 35.13
C ALA A 11 7.25 10.34 35.37
N SER A 12 6.93 11.59 35.70
CA SER A 12 7.93 12.63 35.97
C SER A 12 8.54 12.47 37.37
N MET A 13 9.83 12.19 37.46
CA MET A 13 10.58 12.23 38.72
C MET A 13 10.72 13.68 39.22
N PRO A 14 10.49 13.96 40.52
CA PRO A 14 10.75 15.28 41.10
C PRO A 14 12.26 15.47 41.37
N SER A 15 12.87 16.51 40.78
CA SER A 15 14.26 16.86 41.00
C SER A 15 14.51 17.42 42.41
N LEU A 16 15.36 16.76 43.20
CA LEU A 16 15.81 17.28 44.50
C LEU A 16 16.75 18.50 44.32
N PRO A 17 16.60 19.58 45.11
CA PRO A 17 17.46 20.75 45.00
C PRO A 17 18.83 20.53 45.68
N LEU A 18 19.88 20.44 44.87
CA LEU A 18 21.27 20.49 45.35
C LEU A 18 21.61 21.92 45.82
N SER A 19 21.93 22.08 47.11
CA SER A 19 22.32 23.36 47.68
C SER A 19 23.84 23.62 47.48
N PRO A 20 24.25 24.67 46.77
CA PRO A 20 25.67 24.98 46.59
C PRO A 20 26.27 25.66 47.83
N LEU A 21 27.25 25.02 48.45
CA LEU A 21 28.15 25.67 49.40
C LEU A 21 29.09 26.62 48.62
N SER A 22 28.90 27.93 48.77
CA SER A 22 29.77 28.95 48.18
C SER A 22 30.39 29.84 49.26
N ALA A 23 31.71 29.98 49.24
CA ALA A 23 32.48 30.72 50.23
C ALA A 23 33.05 32.03 49.65
N ARG A 24 32.30 33.12 49.84
CA ARG A 24 32.69 34.54 49.74
C ARG A 24 31.77 35.32 50.70
N GLY A 25 32.12 36.49 51.21
CA GLY A 25 33.36 37.28 51.16
C GLY A 25 33.19 38.43 52.16
N ILE A 26 34.28 39.02 52.66
CA ILE A 26 34.18 40.15 53.60
C ILE A 26 34.12 41.45 52.81
N ASP A 27 33.05 42.22 52.98
CA ASP A 27 32.96 43.64 52.64
C ASP A 27 32.46 44.40 53.87
N GLU A 28 33.13 45.49 54.22
CA GLU A 28 32.79 46.34 55.36
C GLU A 28 32.06 47.61 54.90
N SER A 29 30.90 47.90 55.50
CA SER A 29 30.28 49.24 55.43
C SER A 29 29.81 49.66 56.82
N ILE A 30 30.38 50.75 57.33
CA ILE A 30 30.25 51.14 58.75
C ILE A 30 28.94 51.92 58.96
N SER A 31 27.84 51.17 59.14
CA SER A 31 26.55 51.66 59.65
C SER A 31 25.72 50.53 60.26
N GLY A 32 26.37 49.60 60.97
CA GLY A 32 25.75 48.34 61.40
C GLY A 32 25.16 48.34 62.81
N ASP A 33 23.85 48.09 62.92
CA ASP A 33 23.21 47.57 64.13
C ASP A 33 23.78 46.17 64.45
N VAL A 34 24.70 46.07 65.41
CA VAL A 34 25.42 44.81 65.64
C VAL A 34 24.52 43.82 66.39
N THR A 35 23.94 42.89 65.64
CA THR A 35 22.99 41.90 66.17
C THR A 35 23.69 40.61 66.59
N TYR A 36 23.75 40.36 67.90
CA TYR A 36 24.32 39.13 68.46
C TYR A 36 23.22 38.13 68.82
N ARG A 37 23.31 36.90 68.31
CA ARG A 37 22.40 35.81 68.68
C ARG A 37 22.94 35.02 69.87
N LEU A 38 22.29 35.16 71.03
CA LEU A 38 22.56 34.38 72.23
C LEU A 38 21.59 33.19 72.26
N GLY A 39 22.10 31.98 72.51
CA GLY A 39 21.28 30.76 72.51
C GLY A 39 21.60 29.83 73.68
N GLY A 40 20.56 29.18 74.20
CA GLY A 40 20.60 28.38 75.44
C GLY A 40 21.54 27.17 75.45
N GLN A 41 21.47 26.40 76.54
CA GLN A 41 22.45 25.40 76.95
C GLN A 41 22.63 24.25 75.95
N PHE A 42 23.73 24.26 75.19
CA PHE A 42 24.71 23.16 75.01
C PHE A 42 25.87 23.68 74.14
N TRP A 43 27.07 23.12 74.28
CA TRP A 43 28.30 23.55 73.58
C TRP A 43 28.40 22.93 72.16
N PRO A 44 29.24 23.44 71.22
CA PRO A 44 30.33 24.42 71.38
C PRO A 44 30.40 25.54 70.29
N SER A 45 29.36 26.35 70.05
CA SER A 45 29.38 27.34 68.93
C SER A 45 28.97 28.79 69.24
N ARG A 46 28.61 29.12 70.49
CA ARG A 46 27.81 30.32 70.80
C ARG A 46 28.59 31.46 71.45
N CYS A 47 28.06 32.68 71.31
CA CYS A 47 28.53 33.86 72.04
C CYS A 47 28.00 33.83 73.48
N PHE A 48 28.81 34.29 74.42
CA PHE A 48 28.48 34.45 75.83
C PHE A 48 28.38 35.94 76.17
N ALA A 49 27.37 36.32 76.94
CA ALA A 49 27.22 37.65 77.50
C ALA A 49 27.49 37.61 79.01
N LYS A 50 28.34 38.51 79.52
CA LYS A 50 28.71 38.59 80.94
C LYS A 50 28.63 40.04 81.42
N LEU A 51 27.89 40.26 82.50
CA LEU A 51 27.76 41.56 83.15
C LEU A 51 28.82 41.69 84.25
N HIS A 52 29.61 42.76 84.20
CA HIS A 52 30.63 43.13 85.19
C HIS A 52 30.36 44.55 85.67
N GLY A 53 29.60 44.69 86.78
CA GLY A 53 29.10 45.98 87.23
C GLY A 53 28.20 46.61 86.17
N ASP A 54 28.60 47.79 85.68
CA ASP A 54 27.91 48.54 84.63
C ASP A 54 28.42 48.21 83.21
N LEU A 55 29.39 47.29 83.07
CA LEU A 55 29.94 46.88 81.77
C LEU A 55 29.30 45.57 81.30
N LEU A 56 28.68 45.58 80.12
CA LEU A 56 28.24 44.36 79.43
C LEU A 56 29.34 43.91 78.46
N MET A 57 29.95 42.76 78.73
CA MET A 57 30.94 42.14 77.85
C MET A 57 30.31 41.03 77.01
N LEU A 58 30.63 40.99 75.71
CA LEU A 58 30.32 39.87 74.82
C LEU A 58 31.61 39.15 74.44
N GLN A 59 31.62 37.82 74.56
CA GLN A 59 32.75 36.95 74.21
C GLN A 59 32.31 35.83 73.27
N ARG A 60 33.16 35.46 72.32
CA ARG A 60 32.99 34.29 71.45
C ARG A 60 34.31 33.53 71.41
N SER A 61 34.27 32.21 71.63
CA SER A 61 35.45 31.33 71.65
C SER A 61 36.65 31.92 72.41
N GLY A 62 36.43 32.38 73.64
CA GLY A 62 37.44 32.96 74.53
C GLY A 62 37.89 34.40 74.19
N ARG A 63 37.53 34.96 73.02
CA ARG A 63 37.89 36.35 72.65
C ARG A 63 36.73 37.31 72.91
N GLN A 64 37.06 38.48 73.45
CA GLN A 64 36.12 39.60 73.57
C GLN A 64 35.72 40.10 72.18
N GLN A 65 34.43 40.29 71.97
CA GLN A 65 33.82 40.74 70.70
C GLN A 65 33.32 42.18 70.82
N ALA A 66 32.78 42.53 71.99
CA ALA A 66 32.36 43.89 72.33
C ALA A 66 32.39 44.07 73.86
N ALA A 67 32.48 45.33 74.30
CA ALA A 67 32.05 45.73 75.62
C ALA A 67 31.28 47.04 75.52
N VAL A 68 30.12 47.12 76.17
CA VAL A 68 29.25 48.31 76.18
C VAL A 68 29.09 48.79 77.60
N SER A 69 29.32 50.08 77.84
CA SER A 69 28.98 50.72 79.11
C SER A 69 27.48 50.93 79.19
N LEU A 70 26.84 50.44 80.25
CA LEU A 70 25.41 50.61 80.49
C LEU A 70 25.09 51.95 81.18
N THR A 71 26.10 52.77 81.51
CA THR A 71 25.92 54.05 82.19
C THR A 71 25.10 55.02 81.33
N GLY A 72 23.83 55.21 81.70
CA GLY A 72 22.89 56.03 80.93
C GLY A 72 22.23 55.34 79.74
N ALA A 73 22.45 54.04 79.54
CA ALA A 73 21.90 53.29 78.40
C ALA A 73 20.37 53.11 78.48
N LYS A 74 19.71 53.25 77.34
CA LYS A 74 18.30 52.90 77.11
C LYS A 74 18.24 51.40 76.78
N VAL A 75 17.31 50.67 77.40
CA VAL A 75 17.17 49.21 77.19
C VAL A 75 15.72 48.88 76.89
N GLU A 76 15.45 48.41 75.68
CA GLU A 76 14.11 48.11 75.15
C GLU A 76 14.00 46.66 74.68
N VAL A 77 12.76 46.16 74.51
CA VAL A 77 12.48 44.78 74.11
C VAL A 77 11.47 44.74 72.98
N THR A 78 11.83 44.07 71.89
CA THR A 78 10.95 43.78 70.74
C THR A 78 10.85 42.26 70.58
N SER A 79 9.81 41.66 71.17
CA SER A 79 9.49 40.22 71.14
C SER A 79 10.60 39.27 71.63
N GLN A 80 11.65 39.03 70.85
CA GLN A 80 12.80 38.17 71.16
C GLN A 80 14.15 38.93 71.14
N THR A 81 14.12 40.24 70.91
CA THR A 81 15.29 41.11 70.81
C THR A 81 15.34 42.08 71.99
N VAL A 82 16.52 42.26 72.58
CA VAL A 82 16.80 43.32 73.56
C VAL A 82 17.72 44.34 72.88
N GLN A 83 17.25 45.57 72.70
CA GLN A 83 18.05 46.67 72.14
C GLN A 83 18.67 47.49 73.26
N ILE A 84 19.95 47.84 73.10
CA ILE A 84 20.74 48.61 74.06
C ILE A 84 21.34 49.81 73.31
N GLU A 85 20.83 51.00 73.59
CA GLU A 85 21.34 52.27 73.07
C GLU A 85 22.10 52.98 74.20
N ALA A 86 23.44 53.05 74.11
CA ALA A 86 24.28 53.72 75.10
C ALA A 86 24.94 54.98 74.52
N PRO A 87 24.96 56.12 75.24
CA PRO A 87 25.57 57.35 74.72
C PRO A 87 27.04 57.15 74.31
N GLY A 88 27.36 57.43 73.05
CA GLY A 88 28.72 57.26 72.50
C GLY A 88 29.14 55.81 72.22
N SER A 89 28.21 54.85 72.19
CA SER A 89 28.44 53.47 71.75
C SER A 89 27.51 53.11 70.58
N PRO A 90 27.87 52.16 69.71
CA PRO A 90 26.94 51.66 68.68
C PRO A 90 25.73 50.97 69.33
N SER A 91 24.57 51.10 68.68
CA SER A 91 23.36 50.34 69.02
C SER A 91 23.65 48.83 68.96
N LEU A 92 23.25 48.11 70.02
CA LEU A 92 23.52 46.69 70.16
C LEU A 92 22.22 45.92 70.36
N SER A 93 21.97 44.97 69.45
CA SER A 93 20.76 44.13 69.45
C SER A 93 21.09 42.70 69.90
N LEU A 94 20.59 42.29 71.07
CA LEU A 94 20.71 40.91 71.55
C LEU A 94 19.46 40.11 71.14
N ARG A 95 19.61 39.20 70.17
CA ARG A 95 18.53 38.28 69.78
C ARG A 95 18.64 36.98 70.59
N LEU A 96 17.60 36.67 71.35
CA LEU A 96 17.53 35.51 72.24
C LEU A 96 16.62 34.42 71.63
N ASN A 97 16.62 33.22 72.21
CA ASN A 97 15.82 32.10 71.70
C ASN A 97 14.33 32.22 72.07
N THR A 98 14.03 32.84 73.21
CA THR A 98 12.66 33.01 73.73
C THR A 98 12.37 34.46 74.14
N SER A 99 11.09 34.84 74.12
CA SER A 99 10.63 36.14 74.64
C SER A 99 10.83 36.26 76.15
N GLU A 100 10.68 35.16 76.91
CA GLU A 100 10.96 35.13 78.33
C GLU A 100 12.44 35.39 78.65
N GLU A 101 13.38 34.86 77.87
CA GLU A 101 14.80 35.21 77.99
C GLU A 101 15.02 36.70 77.70
N ALA A 102 14.38 37.26 76.66
CA ALA A 102 14.50 38.69 76.36
C ALA A 102 13.96 39.59 77.49
N ILE A 103 12.82 39.22 78.08
CA ILE A 103 12.26 39.90 79.25
C ILE A 103 13.19 39.77 80.46
N ARG A 104 13.72 38.57 80.76
CA ARG A 104 14.68 38.33 81.85
C ARG A 104 15.96 39.15 81.67
N TRP A 105 16.57 39.13 80.49
CA TRP A 105 17.76 39.92 80.17
C TRP A 105 17.51 41.43 80.29
N CYS A 106 16.40 41.93 79.77
CA CYS A 106 16.02 43.34 79.91
C CYS A 106 15.84 43.75 81.39
N GLN A 107 15.19 42.92 82.21
CA GLN A 107 15.07 43.20 83.65
C GLN A 107 16.43 43.25 84.35
N VAL A 108 17.34 42.33 84.03
CA VAL A 108 18.71 42.32 84.58
C VAL A 108 19.51 43.55 84.14
N LEU A 109 19.44 43.92 82.85
CA LEU A 109 20.13 45.08 82.30
C LEU A 109 19.56 46.40 82.85
N ARG A 110 18.24 46.57 82.93
CA ARG A 110 17.61 47.74 83.56
C ARG A 110 18.00 47.88 85.04
N ARG A 111 18.11 46.76 85.78
CA ARG A 111 18.65 46.75 87.16
C ARG A 111 20.15 47.05 87.25
N ALA A 112 20.92 46.87 86.17
CA ALA A 112 22.30 47.36 86.10
C ALA A 112 22.33 48.87 85.89
N VAL A 113 21.64 49.38 84.84
CA VAL A 113 21.51 50.82 84.54
C VAL A 113 21.02 51.61 85.77
N GLN A 114 20.04 51.09 86.53
CA GLN A 114 19.56 51.74 87.74
C GLN A 114 20.60 51.79 88.87
N ARG A 115 21.43 50.75 89.05
CA ARG A 115 22.53 50.76 90.03
C ARG A 115 23.62 51.77 89.65
N SER A 116 23.94 51.91 88.35
CA SER A 116 24.89 52.92 87.85
C SER A 116 24.48 54.37 88.20
N ARG A 117 23.17 54.64 88.30
CA ARG A 117 22.66 55.97 88.70
C ARG A 117 22.79 56.19 90.21
N GLY A 118 22.38 55.22 91.03
CA GLY A 118 22.32 55.37 92.50
C GLY A 118 23.65 55.61 93.20
N PHE A 119 24.79 55.35 92.54
CA PHE A 119 26.11 55.65 93.10
C PHE A 119 26.50 57.13 93.01
N ARG A 120 25.83 57.93 92.17
CA ARG A 120 26.16 59.36 91.98
C ARG A 120 25.60 60.25 93.10
N ASP A 121 24.49 59.85 93.71
CA ASP A 121 23.79 60.63 94.74
C ASP A 121 24.33 60.37 96.17
N MET A 122 25.19 59.35 96.33
CA MET A 122 25.65 58.87 97.65
C MET A 122 26.95 59.52 98.16
N VAL A 123 27.51 60.49 97.42
CA VAL A 123 28.85 61.07 97.69
C VAL A 123 28.76 62.48 98.32
N CYS A 124 27.59 62.88 98.83
CA CYS A 124 27.34 64.22 99.38
C CYS A 124 26.56 64.20 100.70
N SER A 125 27.02 63.46 101.71
CA SER A 125 26.54 63.61 103.10
C SER A 125 27.54 63.14 104.17
N SER A 126 27.83 64.08 105.09
CA SER A 126 28.42 63.92 106.44
C SER A 126 29.92 63.59 106.61
N PRO A 127 30.58 64.10 107.69
CA PRO A 127 32.04 64.11 107.84
C PRO A 127 32.59 63.18 108.95
N LEU A 128 33.92 63.18 109.11
CA LEU A 128 34.70 62.18 109.86
C LEU A 128 34.96 62.50 111.36
N ILE A 129 35.33 61.46 112.10
CA ILE A 129 35.78 61.45 113.50
C ILE A 129 37.29 61.74 113.61
N SER A 130 37.78 62.28 114.74
CA SER A 130 39.20 62.16 115.16
C SER A 130 39.38 62.23 116.69
N PRO A 131 40.34 61.50 117.33
CA PRO A 131 40.36 61.30 118.81
C PRO A 131 41.60 61.84 119.58
N ARG A 132 41.39 62.17 120.88
CA ARG A 132 42.34 62.27 122.04
C ARG A 132 41.57 62.67 123.32
N GLY A 133 42.04 62.49 124.57
CA GLY A 133 43.20 61.74 125.08
C GLY A 133 43.63 62.15 126.53
N ALA A 134 44.24 61.21 127.27
CA ALA A 134 44.96 61.35 128.57
C ALA A 134 44.18 61.60 129.90
N SER A 135 44.84 61.26 131.03
CA SER A 135 44.55 61.54 132.46
C SER A 135 45.90 61.77 133.21
N PRO A 136 45.98 62.29 134.47
CA PRO A 136 45.74 61.51 135.72
C PRO A 136 45.33 62.34 137.00
N SER A 137 45.45 61.75 138.22
CA SER A 137 45.11 62.29 139.59
C SER A 137 46.40 62.62 140.43
N PRO A 138 46.51 62.70 141.81
CA PRO A 138 45.59 62.93 142.99
C PRO A 138 46.19 63.80 144.20
N ARG A 139 45.57 63.79 145.43
CA ARG A 139 46.11 63.92 146.87
C ARG A 139 46.05 65.22 147.77
N GLY A 140 45.54 65.04 149.02
CA GLY A 140 46.03 65.54 150.38
C GLY A 140 45.70 66.97 150.92
N ALA A 141 45.88 67.38 152.21
CA ALA A 141 45.87 66.74 153.57
C ALA A 141 46.05 67.72 154.82
N SER A 142 45.36 67.48 155.98
CA SER A 142 45.75 67.74 157.43
C SER A 142 45.67 69.19 158.11
N PRO A 143 46.20 69.52 159.35
CA PRO A 143 45.38 69.67 160.61
C PRO A 143 45.73 70.76 161.74
N SER A 144 44.88 70.90 162.81
CA SER A 144 45.17 71.28 164.26
C SER A 144 45.64 72.73 164.67
N PRO A 145 45.96 73.11 165.96
CA PRO A 145 45.24 73.06 167.29
C PRO A 145 45.41 74.35 168.22
N ARG A 146 44.93 74.38 169.51
CA ARG A 146 45.43 75.16 170.73
C ARG A 146 44.49 75.03 171.99
N GLN A 147 44.93 74.75 173.26
CA GLN A 147 45.52 75.57 174.39
C GLN A 147 44.52 76.42 175.26
N ALA A 148 44.63 76.63 176.60
CA ALA A 148 45.51 76.13 177.70
C ALA A 148 45.02 76.55 179.15
N ASN A 149 45.80 76.19 180.21
CA ASN A 149 45.84 76.66 181.63
C ASN A 149 44.82 76.10 182.67
N ALA A 150 45.06 76.05 184.00
CA ALA A 150 46.28 75.89 184.85
C ALA A 150 45.91 75.74 186.36
N ASP A 151 46.82 75.23 187.20
CA ASP A 151 46.95 75.45 188.67
C ASP A 151 45.82 74.99 189.65
N VAL A 152 45.61 73.67 189.74
CA VAL A 152 45.38 72.95 191.03
C VAL A 152 46.14 71.60 190.96
N GLU A 153 47.44 71.68 190.65
CA GLU A 153 48.07 70.68 189.77
C GLU A 153 48.39 69.31 190.41
N ASP A 154 49.08 69.24 191.55
CA ASP A 154 49.64 67.97 192.11
C ASP A 154 48.65 66.81 192.31
N ARG A 155 47.34 67.09 192.41
CA ARG A 155 46.30 66.07 192.60
C ARG A 155 45.32 65.96 191.42
N VAL A 156 45.40 66.89 190.48
CA VAL A 156 44.71 66.83 189.19
C VAL A 156 45.54 66.05 188.17
N ASP A 157 46.87 66.14 188.19
CA ASP A 157 47.73 65.48 187.20
C ASP A 157 47.67 63.95 187.21
N GLN A 158 47.54 63.30 188.37
CA GLN A 158 47.30 61.85 188.43
C GLN A 158 46.00 61.44 187.72
N LEU A 159 44.94 62.25 187.85
CA LEU A 159 43.65 61.98 187.20
C LEU A 159 43.64 62.42 185.73
N GLN A 160 44.31 63.52 185.36
CA GLN A 160 44.49 63.92 183.96
C GLN A 160 45.36 62.95 183.17
N THR A 161 46.35 62.31 183.80
CA THR A 161 47.14 61.26 183.14
C THR A 161 46.23 60.07 182.79
N GLN A 162 45.44 59.58 183.75
CA GLN A 162 44.45 58.52 183.48
C GLN A 162 43.37 58.95 182.48
N LEU A 163 42.92 60.21 182.49
CA LEU A 163 41.95 60.72 181.51
C LEU A 163 42.55 60.81 180.10
N ARG A 164 43.80 61.28 179.95
CA ARG A 164 44.51 61.29 178.66
C ARG A 164 44.74 59.88 178.12
N GLU A 165 45.05 58.90 178.98
CA GLU A 165 45.13 57.48 178.61
C GLU A 165 43.76 56.92 178.17
N LYS A 166 42.68 57.27 178.88
CA LYS A 166 41.31 56.88 178.54
C LYS A 166 40.84 57.50 177.22
N ASP A 167 41.09 58.78 177.00
CA ASP A 167 40.74 59.48 175.76
C ASP A 167 41.56 58.96 174.58
N ALA A 168 42.86 58.66 174.78
CA ALA A 168 43.68 57.99 173.78
C ALA A 168 43.14 56.59 173.44
N ALA A 169 42.72 55.81 174.45
CA ALA A 169 42.11 54.49 174.25
C ALA A 169 40.74 54.56 173.56
N VAL A 170 39.89 55.53 173.91
CA VAL A 170 38.59 55.76 173.25
C VAL A 170 38.79 56.20 171.80
N LYS A 171 39.76 57.07 171.54
CA LYS A 171 40.08 57.51 170.18
C LYS A 171 40.67 56.38 169.33
N ALA A 172 41.59 55.58 169.89
CA ALA A 172 42.10 54.37 169.25
C ALA A 172 41.00 53.33 168.99
N LEU A 173 40.01 53.18 169.89
CA LEU A 173 38.83 52.35 169.67
C LEU A 173 37.94 52.88 168.53
N GLY A 174 37.70 54.19 168.46
CA GLY A 174 36.95 54.81 167.35
C GLY A 174 37.65 54.66 166.00
N GLU A 175 38.97 54.86 165.97
CA GLU A 175 39.80 54.63 164.77
C GLU A 175 39.84 53.14 164.37
N ALA A 176 39.93 52.22 165.34
CA ALA A 176 39.84 50.78 165.10
C ALA A 176 38.45 50.33 164.63
N GLN A 177 37.37 50.90 165.16
CA GLN A 177 35.98 50.61 164.75
C GLN A 177 35.72 51.12 163.33
N ASN A 178 36.17 52.32 162.98
CA ASN A 178 36.08 52.85 161.63
C ASN A 178 36.93 52.02 160.64
N ALA A 179 38.13 51.59 161.04
CA ALA A 179 38.94 50.67 160.24
C ALA A 179 38.33 49.28 160.11
N ALA A 180 37.54 48.81 161.10
CA ALA A 180 36.81 47.55 161.04
C ALA A 180 35.60 47.63 160.09
N MET A 181 34.82 48.72 160.12
CA MET A 181 33.72 48.95 159.16
C MET A 181 34.26 49.06 157.74
N ALA A 182 35.28 49.90 157.49
CA ALA A 182 35.88 50.02 156.15
C ALA A 182 36.47 48.70 155.61
N ARG A 183 36.89 47.77 156.49
CA ARG A 183 37.30 46.41 156.10
C ARG A 183 36.10 45.48 155.82
N ALA A 184 35.00 45.64 156.55
CA ALA A 184 33.77 44.90 156.31
C ALA A 184 33.11 45.31 154.99
N ASP A 185 33.05 46.62 154.72
CA ASP A 185 32.54 47.19 153.46
C ASP A 185 33.39 46.71 152.28
N ALA A 186 34.72 46.85 152.35
CA ALA A 186 35.62 46.35 151.32
C ALA A 186 35.55 44.82 151.10
N ALA A 187 35.24 44.05 152.15
CA ALA A 187 34.99 42.61 152.03
C ALA A 187 33.64 42.28 151.39
N ALA A 188 32.61 43.10 151.64
CA ALA A 188 31.30 43.00 150.98
C ALA A 188 31.40 43.34 149.49
N ASP A 189 32.12 44.41 149.13
CA ASP A 189 32.38 44.81 147.75
C ASP A 189 33.18 43.73 147.01
N ALA A 190 34.26 43.21 147.62
CA ALA A 190 35.05 42.12 147.04
C ALA A 190 34.23 40.83 146.84
N LYS A 191 33.26 40.55 147.72
CA LYS A 191 32.31 39.44 147.55
C LYS A 191 31.33 39.69 146.41
N GLN A 192 30.78 40.89 146.28
CA GLN A 192 29.90 41.25 145.15
C GLN A 192 30.65 41.19 143.82
N GLU A 193 31.91 41.66 143.77
CA GLU A 193 32.72 41.56 142.56
C GLU A 193 33.04 40.10 142.20
N ALA A 194 33.36 39.25 143.19
CA ALA A 194 33.56 37.82 142.97
C ALA A 194 32.29 37.14 142.44
N GLU A 195 31.10 37.44 142.99
CA GLU A 195 29.82 36.93 142.51
C GLU A 195 29.47 37.43 141.10
N ALA A 196 29.80 38.68 140.76
CA ALA A 196 29.61 39.22 139.42
C ALA A 196 30.53 38.53 138.39
N ARG A 197 31.81 38.34 138.74
CA ARG A 197 32.78 37.59 137.92
C ARG A 197 32.36 36.14 137.72
N ALA A 198 31.81 35.48 138.75
CA ALA A 198 31.27 34.12 138.64
C ALA A 198 30.06 34.04 137.68
N LYS A 199 29.11 34.97 137.78
CA LYS A 199 27.94 35.03 136.88
C LYS A 199 28.33 35.27 135.42
N LEU A 200 29.35 36.11 135.16
CA LEU A 200 29.92 36.31 133.83
C LEU A 200 30.62 35.04 133.30
N ALA A 201 31.35 34.32 134.15
CA ALA A 201 31.97 33.04 133.78
C ALA A 201 30.93 31.97 133.41
N GLU A 202 29.83 31.86 134.18
CA GLU A 202 28.71 30.97 133.83
C GLU A 202 28.06 31.35 132.49
N GLN A 203 27.83 32.63 132.23
CA GLN A 203 27.26 33.10 130.96
C GLN A 203 28.17 32.76 129.78
N ALA A 204 29.48 33.03 129.90
CA ALA A 204 30.47 32.68 128.88
C ALA A 204 30.49 31.18 128.59
N LEU A 205 30.46 30.33 129.64
CA LEU A 205 30.48 28.87 129.50
C LEU A 205 29.20 28.35 128.84
N ARG A 206 28.02 28.89 129.19
CA ARG A 206 26.75 28.59 128.49
C ARG A 206 26.77 29.00 127.02
N THR A 207 27.36 30.16 126.68
CA THR A 207 27.50 30.57 125.26
C THR A 207 28.48 29.69 124.48
N GLU A 208 29.59 29.26 125.10
CA GLU A 208 30.52 28.30 124.49
C GLU A 208 29.86 26.93 124.25
N GLN A 209 29.05 26.44 125.19
CA GLN A 209 28.25 25.22 125.01
C GLN A 209 27.27 25.37 123.85
N SER A 210 26.44 26.42 123.85
CA SER A 210 25.49 26.68 122.74
C SER A 210 26.18 26.76 121.37
N LEU A 211 27.38 27.35 121.29
CA LEU A 211 28.15 27.43 120.05
C LEU A 211 28.79 26.10 119.65
N ARG A 212 29.04 25.18 120.58
CA ARG A 212 29.49 23.80 120.29
C ARG A 212 28.33 22.97 119.77
N ASP A 213 27.19 22.98 120.45
CA ASP A 213 25.95 22.30 120.02
C ASP A 213 25.51 22.77 118.63
N GLU A 214 25.62 24.07 118.34
CA GLU A 214 25.38 24.62 117.00
C GLU A 214 26.39 24.16 115.95
N ARG A 215 27.68 24.06 116.29
CA ARG A 215 28.73 23.58 115.37
C ARG A 215 28.55 22.09 115.08
N GLU A 216 28.20 21.30 116.09
CA GLU A 216 27.95 19.86 115.97
C GLU A 216 26.73 19.60 115.07
N LYS A 217 25.59 20.26 115.32
CA LYS A 217 24.41 20.20 114.44
C LYS A 217 24.70 20.66 113.00
N LYS A 218 25.55 21.67 112.81
CA LYS A 218 25.97 22.13 111.47
C LYS A 218 26.89 21.12 110.78
N LEU A 219 27.77 20.44 111.52
CA LEU A 219 28.62 19.38 110.99
C LEU A 219 27.81 18.12 110.64
N GLU A 220 26.85 17.74 111.47
CA GLU A 220 25.93 16.62 111.24
C GLU A 220 25.06 16.88 109.99
N ALA A 221 24.42 18.05 109.90
CA ALA A 221 23.67 18.46 108.72
C ALA A 221 24.52 18.51 107.43
N VAL A 222 25.81 18.87 107.53
CA VAL A 222 26.75 18.81 106.39
C VAL A 222 27.14 17.38 106.03
N GLN A 223 27.32 16.49 107.01
CA GLN A 223 27.54 15.06 106.73
C GLN A 223 26.33 14.42 106.05
N ASP A 224 25.11 14.71 106.52
CA ASP A 224 23.89 14.15 105.93
C ASP A 224 23.58 14.75 104.55
N ALA A 225 23.86 16.03 104.33
CA ALA A 225 23.82 16.62 102.99
C ALA A 225 24.82 15.96 102.03
N MET A 226 26.04 15.62 102.50
CA MET A 226 27.01 14.87 101.71
C MET A 226 26.59 13.40 101.49
N ARG A 227 25.97 12.74 102.47
CA ARG A 227 25.41 11.39 102.32
C ARG A 227 24.28 11.36 101.29
N SER A 228 23.33 12.30 101.37
CA SER A 228 22.25 12.46 100.38
C SER A 228 22.83 12.73 99.00
N SER A 229 23.69 13.74 98.86
CA SER A 229 24.29 14.09 97.57
C SER A 229 25.16 12.96 96.99
N LYS A 230 25.70 12.06 97.81
CA LYS A 230 26.41 10.86 97.36
C LYS A 230 25.43 9.80 96.87
N GLY A 231 24.37 9.50 97.61
CA GLY A 231 23.31 8.58 97.16
C GLY A 231 22.65 9.05 95.85
N ASP A 232 22.33 10.35 95.77
CA ASP A 232 21.83 11.03 94.57
C ASP A 232 22.76 10.90 93.36
N ALA A 233 24.07 10.79 93.58
CA ALA A 233 25.08 10.64 92.53
C ALA A 233 25.27 9.16 92.14
N GLU A 234 25.25 8.25 93.11
CA GLU A 234 25.34 6.81 92.88
C GLU A 234 24.09 6.28 92.16
N GLU A 235 22.89 6.76 92.49
CA GLU A 235 21.64 6.41 91.78
C GLU A 235 21.62 6.96 90.34
N LYS A 236 22.19 8.15 90.10
CA LYS A 236 22.36 8.67 88.73
C LYS A 236 23.41 7.88 87.95
N ALA A 237 24.50 7.46 88.60
CA ALA A 237 25.53 6.64 87.98
C ALA A 237 25.02 5.25 87.58
N THR A 238 24.19 4.59 88.41
CA THR A 238 23.56 3.32 88.04
C THR A 238 22.53 3.49 86.92
N LYS A 239 21.73 4.56 86.92
CA LYS A 239 20.81 4.88 85.82
C LYS A 239 21.56 5.11 84.49
N TYR A 240 22.62 5.90 84.47
CA TYR A 240 23.42 6.08 83.25
C TYR A 240 24.15 4.79 82.81
N ALA A 241 24.56 3.92 83.75
CA ALA A 241 25.11 2.61 83.40
C ALA A 241 24.06 1.68 82.78
N GLN A 242 22.81 1.71 83.28
CA GLN A 242 21.67 0.99 82.73
C GLN A 242 21.35 1.49 81.31
N GLU A 243 21.18 2.80 81.13
CA GLU A 243 20.92 3.44 79.83
C GLU A 243 22.02 3.12 78.80
N LEU A 244 23.29 3.10 79.21
CA LEU A 244 24.41 2.71 78.35
C LEU A 244 24.41 1.21 77.97
N ALA A 245 23.94 0.34 78.86
CA ALA A 245 23.79 -1.09 78.56
C ALA A 245 22.63 -1.33 77.58
N ASP A 246 21.49 -0.69 77.81
CA ASP A 246 20.30 -0.80 76.95
C ASP A 246 20.60 -0.24 75.54
N LEU A 247 21.29 0.90 75.44
CA LEU A 247 21.77 1.44 74.15
C LEU A 247 22.81 0.55 73.45
N GLN A 248 23.63 -0.21 74.19
CA GLN A 248 24.54 -1.19 73.60
C GLN A 248 23.81 -2.41 73.04
N ILE A 249 22.73 -2.85 73.71
CA ILE A 249 21.85 -3.91 73.22
C ILE A 249 21.12 -3.45 71.96
N GLU A 250 20.55 -2.24 71.95
CA GLU A 250 19.86 -1.68 70.78
C GLU A 250 20.82 -1.46 69.58
N LEU A 251 22.05 -1.01 69.84
CA LEU A 251 23.08 -0.93 68.80
C LEU A 251 23.47 -2.32 68.25
N ALA A 252 23.41 -3.37 69.07
CA ALA A 252 23.70 -4.73 68.65
C ALA A 252 22.56 -5.34 67.82
N THR A 253 21.30 -5.11 68.18
CA THR A 253 20.14 -5.57 67.38
C THR A 253 20.09 -4.84 66.04
N GLN A 254 20.25 -3.51 66.01
CA GLN A 254 20.30 -2.74 64.76
C GLN A 254 21.42 -3.22 63.82
N LYS A 255 22.60 -3.59 64.36
CA LYS A 255 23.69 -4.18 63.56
C LYS A 255 23.33 -5.55 62.99
N ALA A 256 22.63 -6.39 63.75
CA ALA A 256 22.15 -7.69 63.28
C ALA A 256 21.06 -7.55 62.19
N GLU A 257 20.15 -6.58 62.33
CA GLU A 257 19.15 -6.24 61.33
C GLU A 257 19.78 -5.73 60.03
N VAL A 258 20.74 -4.80 60.11
CA VAL A 258 21.47 -4.31 58.93
C VAL A 258 22.27 -5.44 58.25
N ALA A 259 22.88 -6.35 59.02
CA ALA A 259 23.54 -7.53 58.45
C ALA A 259 22.56 -8.46 57.72
N SER A 260 21.37 -8.70 58.31
CA SER A 260 20.29 -9.50 57.72
C SER A 260 19.75 -8.87 56.43
N LEU A 261 19.49 -7.56 56.44
CA LEU A 261 19.02 -6.81 55.27
C LEU A 261 20.06 -6.80 54.14
N ASN A 262 21.35 -6.64 54.46
CA ASN A 262 22.42 -6.71 53.46
C ASN A 262 22.56 -8.11 52.86
N ALA A 263 22.45 -9.17 53.67
CA ALA A 263 22.47 -10.55 53.18
C ALA A 263 21.27 -10.85 52.26
N ARG A 264 20.08 -10.34 52.62
CA ARG A 264 18.87 -10.44 51.80
C ARG A 264 19.00 -9.66 50.48
N LEU A 265 19.50 -8.42 50.53
CA LEU A 265 19.73 -7.59 49.33
C LEU A 265 20.73 -8.25 48.37
N ALA A 266 21.76 -8.92 48.90
CA ALA A 266 22.70 -9.69 48.09
C ALA A 266 22.01 -10.89 47.40
N ALA A 267 21.19 -11.66 48.14
CA ALA A 267 20.44 -12.78 47.57
C ALA A 267 19.43 -12.33 46.49
N GLU A 268 18.65 -11.28 46.74
CA GLU A 268 17.71 -10.71 45.76
C GLU A 268 18.44 -10.12 44.54
N SER A 269 19.65 -9.56 44.73
CA SER A 269 20.53 -9.10 43.64
C SER A 269 21.02 -10.26 42.76
N ASP A 270 21.41 -11.39 43.36
CA ASP A 270 21.86 -12.56 42.62
C ASP A 270 20.71 -13.28 41.92
N GLU A 271 19.52 -13.35 42.55
CA GLU A 271 18.31 -13.86 41.88
C GLU A 271 17.96 -13.02 40.65
N CYS A 272 17.99 -11.69 40.76
CA CYS A 272 17.75 -10.80 39.61
C CYS A 272 18.76 -11.00 38.46
N LYS A 273 20.03 -11.36 38.76
CA LYS A 273 21.04 -11.68 37.73
C LYS A 273 20.69 -12.99 37.01
N VAL A 274 20.24 -14.01 37.74
CA VAL A 274 19.77 -15.29 37.16
C VAL A 274 18.54 -15.07 36.29
N GLN A 275 17.53 -14.34 36.78
CA GLN A 275 16.33 -14.01 36.01
C GLN A 275 16.65 -13.19 34.75
N LEU A 276 17.62 -12.27 34.80
CA LEU A 276 18.08 -11.51 33.63
C LEU A 276 18.80 -12.40 32.60
N ALA A 277 19.67 -13.32 33.05
CA ALA A 277 20.34 -14.27 32.17
C ALA A 277 19.36 -15.25 31.50
N GLU A 278 18.34 -15.71 32.24
CA GLU A 278 17.24 -16.49 31.67
C GLU A 278 16.44 -15.67 30.65
N ALA A 279 16.11 -14.42 30.94
CA ALA A 279 15.39 -13.55 30.01
C ALA A 279 16.17 -13.35 28.71
N GLN A 280 17.48 -13.07 28.79
CA GLN A 280 18.36 -12.95 27.63
C GLN A 280 18.44 -14.24 26.80
N SER A 281 18.57 -15.39 27.46
CA SER A 281 18.56 -16.71 26.81
C SER A 281 17.23 -16.98 26.08
N ARG A 282 16.09 -16.66 26.71
CA ARG A 282 14.76 -16.74 26.10
C ARG A 282 14.63 -15.79 24.90
N THR A 283 15.15 -14.57 24.98
CA THR A 283 15.15 -13.62 23.84
C THR A 283 15.96 -14.17 22.65
N GLN A 284 17.16 -14.71 22.90
CA GLN A 284 17.98 -15.34 21.86
C GLN A 284 17.28 -16.54 21.22
N ALA A 285 16.62 -17.39 22.03
CA ALA A 285 15.82 -18.50 21.52
C ALA A 285 14.62 -18.03 20.67
N CYS A 286 13.93 -16.95 21.08
CA CYS A 286 12.86 -16.35 20.29
C CYS A 286 13.36 -15.77 18.96
N GLN A 287 14.54 -15.15 18.92
CA GLN A 287 15.15 -14.66 17.67
C GLN A 287 15.52 -15.82 16.73
N ALA A 288 16.17 -16.87 17.24
CA ALA A 288 16.49 -18.06 16.45
C ALA A 288 15.23 -18.76 15.89
N LEU A 289 14.10 -18.72 16.63
CA LEU A 289 12.81 -19.20 16.13
C LEU A 289 12.20 -18.27 15.06
N GLN A 290 12.35 -16.95 15.19
CA GLN A 290 11.91 -15.99 14.15
C GLN A 290 12.71 -16.16 12.84
N ASP A 291 14.04 -16.31 12.93
CA ASP A 291 14.89 -16.60 11.76
C ASP A 291 14.50 -17.92 11.11
N MET A 292 14.21 -18.96 11.91
CA MET A 292 13.72 -20.24 11.41
C MET A 292 12.37 -20.12 10.70
N VAL A 293 11.40 -19.39 11.27
CA VAL A 293 10.10 -19.13 10.63
C VAL A 293 10.28 -18.39 9.30
N ALA A 294 11.06 -17.31 9.26
CA ALA A 294 11.33 -16.58 8.03
C ALA A 294 12.00 -17.46 6.96
N SER A 295 12.88 -18.39 7.37
CA SER A 295 13.48 -19.37 6.46
C SER A 295 12.46 -20.37 5.89
N LEU A 296 11.48 -20.79 6.69
CA LEU A 296 10.41 -21.71 6.29
C LEU A 296 9.37 -21.01 5.39
N GLU A 297 9.02 -19.76 5.68
CA GLU A 297 8.16 -18.94 4.81
C GLU A 297 8.79 -18.74 3.42
N LYS A 298 10.10 -18.48 3.37
CA LYS A 298 10.85 -18.42 2.10
C LYS A 298 10.84 -19.75 1.36
N GLN A 299 11.08 -20.87 2.04
CA GLN A 299 11.00 -22.21 1.45
C GLN A 299 9.59 -22.56 0.94
N LEU A 300 8.54 -22.13 1.64
CA LEU A 300 7.15 -22.29 1.23
C LEU A 300 6.85 -21.47 -0.03
N ALA A 301 7.24 -20.19 -0.07
CA ALA A 301 7.06 -19.32 -1.22
C ALA A 301 7.80 -19.85 -2.47
N ASP A 302 9.05 -20.30 -2.32
CA ASP A 302 9.80 -20.90 -3.43
C ASP A 302 9.24 -22.26 -3.87
N SER A 303 8.63 -23.03 -2.95
CA SER A 303 7.91 -24.26 -3.29
C SER A 303 6.61 -23.98 -4.05
N GLN A 304 5.85 -22.95 -3.65
CA GLN A 304 4.66 -22.49 -4.38
C GLN A 304 5.01 -21.97 -5.78
N ARG A 305 6.08 -21.18 -5.91
CA ARG A 305 6.62 -20.75 -7.22
C ARG A 305 7.00 -21.93 -8.12
N ARG A 306 7.69 -22.94 -7.57
CA ARG A 306 8.02 -24.18 -8.29
C ARG A 306 6.77 -24.95 -8.71
N LYS A 307 5.75 -25.02 -7.86
CA LYS A 307 4.46 -25.64 -8.18
C LYS A 307 3.77 -24.92 -9.35
N ALA A 308 3.59 -23.60 -9.27
CA ALA A 308 2.97 -22.82 -10.34
C ALA A 308 3.76 -22.91 -11.66
N ALA A 309 5.10 -22.92 -11.60
CA ALA A 309 5.95 -23.13 -12.76
C ALA A 309 5.81 -24.55 -13.36
N ALA A 310 5.54 -25.57 -12.54
CA ALA A 310 5.24 -26.93 -13.01
C ALA A 310 3.84 -27.01 -13.64
N GLU A 311 2.83 -26.40 -13.01
CA GLU A 311 1.45 -26.34 -13.54
C GLU A 311 1.40 -25.62 -14.91
N ASN A 312 2.10 -24.49 -15.04
CA ASN A 312 2.26 -23.78 -16.32
C ASN A 312 2.98 -24.64 -17.38
N ARG A 313 4.00 -25.42 -17.00
CA ARG A 313 4.66 -26.38 -17.91
C ARG A 313 3.74 -27.52 -18.33
N PHE A 314 2.91 -28.04 -17.44
CA PHE A 314 1.89 -29.05 -17.78
C PHE A 314 0.84 -28.49 -18.74
N ALA A 315 0.31 -27.30 -18.49
CA ALA A 315 -0.64 -26.64 -19.38
C ALA A 315 -0.04 -26.39 -20.78
N ALA A 316 1.21 -25.91 -20.84
CA ALA A 316 1.92 -25.73 -22.11
C ALA A 316 2.18 -27.06 -22.84
N ALA A 317 2.52 -28.13 -22.11
CA ALA A 317 2.71 -29.46 -22.68
C ALA A 317 1.38 -30.06 -23.21
N GLU A 318 0.27 -29.87 -22.50
CA GLU A 318 -1.06 -30.30 -22.95
C GLU A 318 -1.52 -29.52 -24.19
N ALA A 319 -1.29 -28.21 -24.24
CA ALA A 319 -1.55 -27.40 -25.42
C ALA A 319 -0.70 -27.85 -26.63
N CYS A 320 0.58 -28.16 -26.42
CA CYS A 320 1.44 -28.74 -27.46
C CYS A 320 0.94 -30.13 -27.92
N ARG A 321 0.39 -30.94 -27.01
CA ARG A 321 -0.18 -32.26 -27.33
C ARG A 321 -1.43 -32.12 -28.21
N LYS A 322 -2.36 -31.23 -27.85
CA LYS A 322 -3.57 -30.93 -28.64
C LYS A 322 -3.22 -30.37 -30.02
N ALA A 323 -2.28 -29.43 -30.10
CA ALA A 323 -1.79 -28.90 -31.37
C ALA A 323 -1.07 -29.97 -32.25
N ALA A 324 -0.52 -31.03 -31.65
CA ALA A 324 0.01 -32.17 -32.39
C ALA A 324 -1.11 -33.12 -32.87
N GLU A 325 -2.10 -33.42 -32.01
CA GLU A 325 -3.29 -34.20 -32.34
C GLU A 325 -4.08 -33.57 -33.51
N GLU A 326 -4.29 -32.25 -33.48
CA GLU A 326 -4.92 -31.49 -34.57
C GLU A 326 -4.14 -31.55 -35.88
N ARG A 327 -2.79 -31.52 -35.82
CA ARG A 327 -1.92 -31.66 -37.00
C ARG A 327 -1.99 -33.07 -37.59
N CYS A 328 -2.07 -34.11 -36.76
CA CYS A 328 -2.28 -35.49 -37.20
C CYS A 328 -3.65 -35.65 -37.86
N ALA A 329 -4.74 -35.22 -37.21
CA ALA A 329 -6.08 -35.25 -37.80
C ALA A 329 -6.18 -34.40 -39.09
N GLY A 330 -5.43 -33.30 -39.17
CA GLY A 330 -5.28 -32.49 -40.39
C GLY A 330 -4.38 -33.10 -41.47
N ALA A 331 -3.53 -34.07 -41.13
CA ALA A 331 -2.77 -34.88 -42.09
C ALA A 331 -3.61 -36.06 -42.61
N GLU A 332 -4.31 -36.76 -41.72
CA GLU A 332 -5.25 -37.84 -42.06
C GLU A 332 -6.35 -37.35 -43.02
N LYS A 333 -6.96 -36.19 -42.74
CA LYS A 333 -7.94 -35.56 -43.64
C LYS A 333 -7.38 -35.25 -45.03
N ARG A 334 -6.10 -34.87 -45.13
CA ARG A 334 -5.44 -34.66 -46.42
C ARG A 334 -5.12 -35.97 -47.12
N HIS A 335 -4.63 -36.99 -46.41
CA HIS A 335 -4.41 -38.33 -46.94
C HIS A 335 -5.69 -38.90 -47.58
N VAL A 336 -6.83 -38.80 -46.89
CA VAL A 336 -8.13 -39.22 -47.43
C VAL A 336 -8.57 -38.41 -48.66
N GLN A 337 -8.26 -37.11 -48.70
CA GLN A 337 -8.51 -36.26 -49.88
C GLN A 337 -7.58 -36.62 -51.06
N ASP A 338 -6.32 -36.90 -50.79
CA ASP A 338 -5.31 -37.31 -51.78
C ASP A 338 -5.62 -38.71 -52.33
N GLU A 339 -6.07 -39.65 -51.49
CA GLU A 339 -6.58 -40.96 -51.89
C GLU A 339 -7.83 -40.84 -52.77
N GLN A 340 -8.83 -40.05 -52.36
CA GLN A 340 -10.02 -39.78 -53.18
C GLN A 340 -9.65 -39.11 -54.52
N LEU A 341 -8.68 -38.20 -54.53
CA LEU A 341 -8.20 -37.56 -55.75
C LEU A 341 -7.45 -38.56 -56.65
N ALA A 342 -6.66 -39.46 -56.08
CA ALA A 342 -5.99 -40.54 -56.80
C ALA A 342 -6.99 -41.57 -57.38
N GLU A 343 -8.05 -41.93 -56.64
CA GLU A 343 -9.13 -42.78 -57.14
C GLU A 343 -9.89 -42.13 -58.29
N ASN A 344 -10.22 -40.84 -58.17
CA ASN A 344 -10.89 -40.06 -59.23
C ASN A 344 -10.01 -39.94 -60.48
N LEU A 345 -8.72 -39.67 -60.34
CA LEU A 345 -7.77 -39.67 -61.47
C LEU A 345 -7.63 -41.06 -62.10
N ALA A 346 -7.60 -42.12 -61.29
CA ALA A 346 -7.57 -43.50 -61.77
C ALA A 346 -8.89 -43.89 -62.48
N ALA A 347 -10.04 -43.37 -62.07
CA ALA A 347 -11.31 -43.54 -62.76
C ALA A 347 -11.29 -42.84 -64.12
N ALA A 348 -10.93 -41.55 -64.16
CA ALA A 348 -10.79 -40.78 -65.40
C ALA A 348 -9.78 -41.40 -66.38
N LEU A 349 -8.67 -41.97 -65.88
CA LEU A 349 -7.69 -42.69 -66.72
C LEU A 349 -8.22 -44.03 -67.27
N ARG A 350 -9.17 -44.70 -66.59
CA ARG A 350 -9.85 -45.89 -67.14
C ARG A 350 -10.86 -45.49 -68.21
N GLU A 351 -11.66 -44.45 -67.97
CA GLU A 351 -12.63 -43.91 -68.93
C GLU A 351 -11.94 -43.37 -70.19
N ALA A 352 -10.83 -42.65 -70.04
CA ALA A 352 -10.02 -42.18 -71.16
C ALA A 352 -9.42 -43.34 -71.98
N LYS A 353 -9.00 -44.43 -71.33
CA LYS A 353 -8.52 -45.64 -72.03
C LYS A 353 -9.64 -46.39 -72.76
N GLN A 354 -10.84 -46.48 -72.18
CA GLN A 354 -12.01 -47.05 -72.86
C GLN A 354 -12.46 -46.18 -74.05
N SER A 355 -12.40 -44.85 -73.89
CA SER A 355 -12.65 -43.88 -74.96
C SER A 355 -11.63 -44.02 -76.09
N LEU A 356 -10.34 -44.20 -75.77
CA LEU A 356 -9.29 -44.45 -76.76
C LEU A 356 -9.54 -45.77 -77.51
N LEU A 357 -9.74 -46.88 -76.81
CA LEU A 357 -9.98 -48.19 -77.41
C LEU A 357 -11.22 -48.21 -78.32
N SER A 358 -12.28 -47.49 -77.94
CA SER A 358 -13.47 -47.36 -78.81
C SER A 358 -13.22 -46.41 -80.00
N ALA A 359 -12.41 -45.37 -79.86
CA ALA A 359 -11.98 -44.54 -80.99
C ALA A 359 -11.06 -45.30 -81.97
N GLU A 360 -10.18 -46.16 -81.46
CA GLU A 360 -9.33 -47.06 -82.25
C GLU A 360 -10.18 -48.10 -82.99
N ALA A 361 -11.10 -48.79 -82.31
CA ALA A 361 -12.02 -49.73 -82.97
C ALA A 361 -12.91 -49.06 -84.05
N ASN A 362 -13.39 -47.84 -83.81
CA ASN A 362 -14.14 -47.06 -84.80
C ASN A 362 -13.26 -46.61 -85.99
N ARG A 363 -11.99 -46.27 -85.73
CA ARG A 363 -11.01 -45.96 -86.77
C ARG A 363 -10.75 -47.17 -87.66
N ASP A 364 -10.49 -48.33 -87.06
CA ASP A 364 -10.15 -49.55 -87.80
C ASP A 364 -11.34 -50.05 -88.62
N ALA A 365 -12.56 -50.01 -88.07
CA ALA A 365 -13.79 -50.24 -88.83
C ALA A 365 -13.94 -49.25 -90.01
N GLY A 366 -13.57 -47.97 -89.81
CA GLY A 366 -13.53 -46.97 -90.88
C GLY A 366 -12.47 -47.25 -91.96
N VAL A 367 -11.32 -47.81 -91.59
CA VAL A 367 -10.27 -48.26 -92.52
C VAL A 367 -10.73 -49.49 -93.31
N ASP A 368 -11.34 -50.47 -92.67
CA ASP A 368 -11.91 -51.64 -93.35
C ASP A 368 -13.05 -51.25 -94.31
N GLN A 369 -13.92 -50.32 -93.90
CA GLN A 369 -14.96 -49.73 -94.77
C GLN A 369 -14.33 -49.03 -95.98
N ALA A 370 -13.25 -48.27 -95.79
CA ALA A 370 -12.53 -47.61 -96.88
C ALA A 370 -11.87 -48.61 -97.84
N LEU A 371 -11.21 -49.66 -97.32
CA LEU A 371 -10.61 -50.73 -98.11
C LEU A 371 -11.66 -51.58 -98.85
N ALA A 372 -12.83 -51.80 -98.26
CA ALA A 372 -13.96 -52.45 -98.92
C ALA A 372 -14.50 -51.61 -100.09
N ASN A 373 -14.67 -50.29 -99.87
CA ASN A 373 -15.07 -49.34 -100.92
C ASN A 373 -14.02 -49.27 -102.05
N GLU A 374 -12.72 -49.27 -101.72
CA GLU A 374 -11.66 -49.26 -102.72
C GLU A 374 -11.62 -50.57 -103.54
N ARG A 375 -11.79 -51.73 -102.89
CA ARG A 375 -11.92 -53.03 -103.58
C ARG A 375 -13.16 -53.07 -104.49
N ALA A 376 -14.27 -52.46 -104.09
CA ALA A 376 -15.46 -52.34 -104.93
C ALA A 376 -15.21 -51.41 -106.14
N ALA A 377 -14.54 -50.27 -105.93
CA ALA A 377 -14.16 -49.35 -107.00
C ALA A 377 -13.18 -49.98 -107.99
N ARG A 378 -12.18 -50.74 -107.52
CA ARG A 378 -11.25 -51.51 -108.37
C ARG A 378 -11.99 -52.54 -109.23
N LYS A 379 -12.91 -53.33 -108.64
CA LYS A 379 -13.75 -54.27 -109.40
C LYS A 379 -14.64 -53.58 -110.44
N ALA A 380 -15.18 -52.40 -110.12
CA ALA A 380 -15.94 -51.60 -111.08
C ALA A 380 -15.06 -51.06 -112.23
N ALA A 381 -13.82 -50.67 -111.94
CA ALA A 381 -12.85 -50.25 -112.95
C ALA A 381 -12.38 -51.43 -113.83
N GLU A 382 -12.14 -52.62 -113.26
CA GLU A 382 -11.85 -53.86 -113.99
C GLU A 382 -13.01 -54.27 -114.90
N ALA A 383 -14.26 -54.13 -114.42
CA ALA A 383 -15.46 -54.36 -115.23
C ALA A 383 -15.58 -53.32 -116.37
N ALA A 384 -15.32 -52.03 -116.10
CA ALA A 384 -15.28 -51.01 -117.14
C ALA A 384 -14.16 -51.27 -118.17
N GLN A 385 -13.00 -51.75 -117.73
CA GLN A 385 -11.88 -52.09 -118.61
C GLN A 385 -12.19 -53.31 -119.49
N THR A 386 -12.89 -54.34 -119.00
CA THR A 386 -13.32 -55.47 -119.83
C THR A 386 -14.41 -55.09 -120.83
N VAL A 387 -15.34 -54.19 -120.47
CA VAL A 387 -16.30 -53.60 -121.41
C VAL A 387 -15.57 -52.80 -122.49
N LEU A 388 -14.69 -51.86 -122.12
CA LEU A 388 -13.89 -51.06 -123.07
C LEU A 388 -13.00 -51.93 -123.96
N GLN A 389 -12.43 -53.02 -123.42
CA GLN A 389 -11.66 -53.98 -124.22
C GLN A 389 -12.56 -54.69 -125.24
N SER A 390 -13.78 -55.09 -124.87
CA SER A 390 -14.75 -55.67 -125.80
C SER A 390 -15.22 -54.67 -126.87
N GLU A 391 -15.36 -53.38 -126.52
CA GLU A 391 -15.63 -52.31 -127.48
C GLU A 391 -14.45 -52.10 -128.44
N VAL A 392 -13.21 -52.09 -127.93
CA VAL A 392 -11.99 -52.01 -128.74
C VAL A 392 -11.86 -53.21 -129.69
N ASP A 393 -12.18 -54.43 -129.26
CA ASP A 393 -12.11 -55.62 -130.11
C ASP A 393 -13.27 -55.69 -131.12
N ASN A 394 -14.48 -55.22 -130.75
CA ASN A 394 -15.57 -54.98 -131.69
C ASN A 394 -15.22 -53.88 -132.72
N LEU A 395 -14.49 -52.84 -132.31
CA LEU A 395 -13.98 -51.80 -133.21
C LEU A 395 -12.87 -52.35 -134.12
N LYS A 396 -11.99 -53.24 -133.66
CA LYS A 396 -11.03 -53.97 -134.52
C LYS A 396 -11.73 -54.91 -135.50
N ALA A 397 -12.78 -55.61 -135.09
CA ALA A 397 -13.60 -56.44 -135.98
C ALA A 397 -14.32 -55.58 -137.04
N SER A 398 -14.83 -54.41 -136.62
CA SER A 398 -15.42 -53.42 -137.53
C SER A 398 -14.39 -52.82 -138.48
N LEU A 399 -13.18 -52.52 -137.99
CA LEU A 399 -12.05 -51.99 -138.77
C LEU A 399 -11.53 -53.01 -139.78
N SER A 400 -11.33 -54.27 -139.38
CA SER A 400 -10.93 -55.35 -140.30
C SER A 400 -12.03 -55.69 -141.31
N SER A 401 -13.32 -55.58 -140.95
CA SER A 401 -14.43 -55.61 -141.92
C SER A 401 -14.38 -54.41 -142.88
N ALA A 402 -14.07 -53.22 -142.38
CA ALA A 402 -13.91 -52.01 -143.18
C ALA A 402 -12.67 -52.07 -144.09
N GLU A 403 -11.56 -52.65 -143.64
CA GLU A 403 -10.35 -52.91 -144.43
C GLU A 403 -10.58 -54.01 -145.48
N ALA A 404 -11.32 -55.07 -145.14
CA ALA A 404 -11.72 -56.08 -146.12
C ALA A 404 -12.60 -55.45 -147.21
N LYS A 405 -13.59 -54.62 -146.81
CA LYS A 405 -14.42 -53.83 -147.73
C LYS A 405 -13.60 -52.76 -148.49
N ALA A 406 -12.56 -52.20 -147.89
CA ALA A 406 -11.66 -51.24 -148.53
C ALA A 406 -10.78 -51.94 -149.56
N LYS A 407 -10.26 -53.13 -149.30
CA LYS A 407 -9.53 -53.97 -150.26
C LYS A 407 -10.46 -54.50 -151.36
N GLU A 408 -11.72 -54.79 -151.05
CA GLU A 408 -12.77 -55.02 -152.05
C GLU A 408 -13.06 -53.78 -152.90
N ALA A 409 -13.10 -52.59 -152.28
CA ALA A 409 -13.32 -51.32 -152.96
C ALA A 409 -12.10 -50.84 -153.75
N GLU A 410 -10.88 -51.21 -153.34
CA GLU A 410 -9.61 -50.88 -153.98
C GLU A 410 -9.33 -51.81 -155.16
N THR A 411 -9.61 -53.11 -155.03
CA THR A 411 -9.63 -54.03 -156.18
C THR A 411 -10.73 -53.64 -157.17
N ARG A 412 -11.93 -53.29 -156.70
CA ARG A 412 -12.96 -52.66 -157.55
C ARG A 412 -12.50 -51.32 -158.13
N ALA A 413 -11.74 -50.49 -157.41
CA ALA A 413 -11.24 -49.22 -157.92
C ALA A 413 -10.17 -49.41 -159.01
N GLN A 414 -9.26 -50.38 -158.88
CA GLN A 414 -8.28 -50.72 -159.90
C GLN A 414 -8.93 -51.35 -161.14
N ASP A 415 -10.01 -52.13 -160.97
CA ASP A 415 -10.79 -52.68 -162.09
C ASP A 415 -11.70 -51.62 -162.74
N LEU A 416 -12.26 -50.70 -161.95
CA LEU A 416 -12.96 -49.49 -162.43
C LEU A 416 -12.01 -48.50 -163.11
N GLN A 417 -10.76 -48.37 -162.68
CA GLN A 417 -9.75 -47.56 -163.35
C GLN A 417 -9.41 -48.10 -164.75
N LYS A 418 -9.66 -49.39 -165.00
CA LYS A 418 -9.58 -50.02 -166.33
C LYS A 418 -10.90 -50.00 -167.11
N ARG A 419 -12.05 -49.78 -166.45
CA ARG A 419 -13.39 -49.84 -167.07
C ARG A 419 -14.07 -48.47 -167.27
N LEU A 420 -13.72 -47.46 -166.47
CA LEU A 420 -14.17 -46.05 -166.65
C LEU A 420 -13.47 -45.34 -167.81
N ALA A 421 -12.56 -46.02 -168.52
CA ALA A 421 -12.06 -45.61 -169.82
C ALA A 421 -13.00 -45.99 -171.00
N ALA A 422 -14.13 -46.67 -170.74
CA ALA A 422 -15.03 -47.21 -171.77
C ALA A 422 -16.45 -46.59 -171.77
N ASP A 423 -17.09 -46.40 -170.61
CA ASP A 423 -18.45 -45.80 -170.49
C ASP A 423 -18.42 -44.65 -169.46
N VAL A 424 -18.84 -43.41 -169.70
CA VAL A 424 -19.73 -42.78 -170.72
C VAL A 424 -21.23 -43.10 -170.53
N ARG A 425 -21.97 -42.14 -169.93
CA ARG A 425 -23.45 -41.98 -169.80
C ARG A 425 -24.18 -42.73 -168.65
N ALA A 426 -24.42 -42.02 -167.52
CA ALA A 426 -25.73 -41.43 -167.14
C ALA A 426 -26.18 -41.52 -165.64
N LYS A 427 -26.47 -40.34 -165.03
CA LYS A 427 -27.40 -40.03 -163.89
C LYS A 427 -27.04 -40.62 -162.49
N LYS A 428 -27.11 -39.88 -161.36
CA LYS A 428 -28.19 -39.11 -160.63
C LYS A 428 -29.28 -40.02 -159.99
N ALA A 429 -29.69 -39.87 -158.71
CA ALA A 429 -29.25 -39.05 -157.56
C ALA A 429 -29.78 -39.71 -156.21
N GLU A 430 -30.14 -39.15 -155.03
CA GLU A 430 -30.49 -37.81 -154.47
C GLU A 430 -30.05 -37.61 -152.97
N GLN A 431 -30.96 -37.38 -152.00
CA GLN A 431 -30.79 -37.04 -150.54
C GLN A 431 -31.96 -37.69 -149.72
N PRO A 432 -32.44 -37.30 -148.50
CA PRO A 432 -32.02 -36.39 -147.38
C PRO A 432 -32.14 -37.09 -145.98
N ALA A 433 -32.58 -36.49 -144.84
CA ALA A 433 -31.91 -35.55 -143.90
C ALA A 433 -32.56 -35.61 -142.47
N ASP A 434 -31.99 -34.89 -141.50
CA ASP A 434 -32.54 -34.32 -140.22
C ASP A 434 -33.36 -35.11 -139.16
N SER A 435 -32.96 -34.94 -137.88
CA SER A 435 -33.78 -34.71 -136.65
C SER A 435 -32.85 -34.61 -135.42
N LEU A 436 -32.66 -33.47 -134.74
CA LEU A 436 -33.56 -32.72 -133.84
C LEU A 436 -34.05 -33.47 -132.59
N LEU A 437 -33.77 -32.92 -131.39
CA LEU A 437 -34.18 -33.45 -130.08
C LEU A 437 -35.17 -32.52 -129.35
N SER A 438 -36.11 -33.14 -128.63
CA SER A 438 -37.40 -32.55 -128.22
C SER A 438 -37.36 -31.70 -126.92
N PRO A 439 -38.23 -30.66 -126.78
CA PRO A 439 -38.34 -29.82 -125.58
C PRO A 439 -38.56 -30.55 -124.24
N ARG A 440 -39.09 -31.78 -124.24
CA ARG A 440 -39.43 -32.55 -123.02
C ARG A 440 -38.26 -32.65 -122.03
N LYS A 441 -37.04 -32.87 -122.52
CA LYS A 441 -35.83 -32.98 -121.68
C LYS A 441 -35.47 -31.68 -120.94
N LYS A 442 -35.91 -30.51 -121.43
CA LYS A 442 -35.68 -29.22 -120.74
C LYS A 442 -36.59 -29.02 -119.53
N ALA A 443 -37.78 -29.61 -119.54
CA ALA A 443 -38.69 -29.57 -118.39
C ALA A 443 -38.18 -30.45 -117.24
N GLU A 444 -37.72 -31.66 -117.56
CA GLU A 444 -37.19 -32.63 -116.59
C GLU A 444 -35.92 -32.09 -115.89
N GLN A 445 -35.02 -31.41 -116.62
CA GLN A 445 -33.87 -30.72 -116.02
C GLN A 445 -34.26 -29.55 -115.09
N ALA A 446 -35.30 -28.79 -115.43
CA ALA A 446 -35.76 -27.66 -114.60
C ALA A 446 -36.43 -28.12 -113.29
N GLU A 447 -37.03 -29.31 -113.27
CA GLU A 447 -37.71 -29.88 -112.10
C GLU A 447 -36.69 -30.50 -111.12
N LEU A 448 -35.67 -31.19 -111.64
CA LEU A 448 -34.49 -31.62 -110.87
C LEU A 448 -33.77 -30.43 -110.21
N ALA A 449 -33.52 -29.35 -110.96
CA ALA A 449 -32.84 -28.16 -110.43
C ALA A 449 -33.59 -27.51 -109.26
N ARG A 450 -34.94 -27.58 -109.23
CA ARG A 450 -35.74 -27.08 -108.09
C ARG A 450 -35.59 -27.96 -106.86
N LYS A 451 -35.70 -29.29 -107.01
CA LYS A 451 -35.55 -30.25 -105.90
C LYS A 451 -34.14 -30.19 -105.30
N GLU A 452 -33.11 -30.01 -106.13
CA GLU A 452 -31.75 -29.75 -105.65
C GLU A 452 -31.63 -28.46 -104.81
N VAL A 453 -32.34 -27.38 -105.17
CA VAL A 453 -32.36 -26.13 -104.40
C VAL A 453 -33.10 -26.31 -103.07
N GLU A 454 -34.21 -27.04 -103.03
CA GLU A 454 -34.94 -27.34 -101.79
C GLU A 454 -34.11 -28.18 -100.81
N VAL A 455 -33.40 -29.21 -101.30
CA VAL A 455 -32.47 -30.02 -100.50
C VAL A 455 -31.31 -29.17 -99.97
N ARG A 456 -30.68 -28.34 -100.82
CA ARG A 456 -29.63 -27.41 -100.38
C ARG A 456 -30.13 -26.41 -99.35
N ASN A 457 -31.37 -25.92 -99.46
CA ASN A 457 -31.97 -25.01 -98.50
C ASN A 457 -32.23 -25.69 -97.13
N HIS A 458 -32.80 -26.90 -97.13
CA HIS A 458 -32.94 -27.71 -95.91
C HIS A 458 -31.58 -28.02 -95.24
N GLU A 459 -30.53 -28.27 -96.03
CA GLU A 459 -29.19 -28.51 -95.46
C GLU A 459 -28.55 -27.22 -94.94
N LEU A 460 -28.77 -26.07 -95.59
CA LEU A 460 -28.37 -24.75 -95.08
C LEU A 460 -29.08 -24.43 -93.76
N GLN A 461 -30.39 -24.69 -93.64
CA GLN A 461 -31.12 -24.53 -92.38
C GLN A 461 -30.56 -25.43 -91.27
N LYS A 462 -30.24 -26.70 -91.56
CA LYS A 462 -29.57 -27.59 -90.59
C LYS A 462 -28.19 -27.08 -90.18
N ARG A 463 -27.39 -26.57 -91.13
CA ARG A 463 -26.06 -25.98 -90.87
C ARG A 463 -26.16 -24.69 -90.06
N LEU A 464 -27.19 -23.87 -90.28
CA LEU A 464 -27.46 -22.62 -89.56
C LEU A 464 -27.90 -22.90 -88.12
N ALA A 465 -28.85 -23.81 -87.89
CA ALA A 465 -29.24 -24.26 -86.55
C ALA A 465 -28.05 -24.90 -85.79
N ALA A 466 -27.18 -25.63 -86.48
CA ALA A 466 -25.94 -26.17 -85.90
C ALA A 466 -24.88 -25.10 -85.60
N ALA A 467 -24.91 -23.95 -86.28
CA ALA A 467 -24.07 -22.80 -85.98
C ALA A 467 -24.63 -22.02 -84.77
N GLU A 468 -25.94 -21.76 -84.70
CA GLU A 468 -26.60 -21.16 -83.54
C GLU A 468 -26.41 -21.98 -82.26
N ALA A 469 -26.50 -23.31 -82.36
CA ALA A 469 -26.23 -24.22 -81.23
C ALA A 469 -24.76 -24.22 -80.78
N LYS A 470 -23.82 -23.85 -81.66
CA LYS A 470 -22.41 -23.61 -81.30
C LYS A 470 -22.21 -22.22 -80.72
N LEU A 471 -22.88 -21.19 -81.25
CA LEU A 471 -22.85 -19.82 -80.74
C LEU A 471 -23.33 -19.78 -79.28
N LYS A 472 -24.48 -20.38 -78.97
CA LYS A 472 -25.01 -20.45 -77.59
C LYS A 472 -24.10 -21.19 -76.61
N LYS A 473 -23.32 -22.16 -77.09
CA LYS A 473 -22.28 -22.82 -76.27
C LYS A 473 -21.03 -21.97 -76.09
N ALA A 474 -20.68 -21.13 -77.07
CA ALA A 474 -19.58 -20.18 -76.94
C ALA A 474 -19.96 -19.01 -76.00
N GLU A 475 -21.18 -18.48 -76.09
CA GLU A 475 -21.72 -17.47 -75.17
C GLU A 475 -21.70 -17.97 -73.71
N GLN A 476 -22.18 -19.19 -73.46
CA GLN A 476 -22.13 -19.82 -72.14
C GLN A 476 -20.70 -20.07 -71.64
N ALA A 477 -19.75 -20.36 -72.53
CA ALA A 477 -18.34 -20.51 -72.18
C ALA A 477 -17.70 -19.15 -71.85
N GLU A 478 -18.01 -18.09 -72.60
CA GLU A 478 -17.52 -16.74 -72.36
C GLU A 478 -18.01 -16.18 -71.02
N GLU A 479 -19.27 -16.42 -70.66
CA GLU A 479 -19.82 -16.05 -69.35
C GLU A 479 -19.15 -16.82 -68.21
N ALA A 480 -18.90 -18.13 -68.38
CA ALA A 480 -18.12 -18.93 -67.44
C ALA A 480 -16.65 -18.47 -67.31
N TYR A 481 -16.03 -17.97 -68.39
CA TYR A 481 -14.68 -17.39 -68.34
C TYR A 481 -14.64 -16.08 -67.55
N LYS A 482 -15.61 -15.18 -67.72
CA LYS A 482 -15.73 -13.94 -66.92
C LYS A 482 -15.94 -14.25 -65.44
N ASP A 483 -16.76 -15.26 -65.15
CA ASP A 483 -17.01 -15.70 -63.78
C ASP A 483 -15.75 -16.34 -63.12
N ALA A 484 -14.88 -16.97 -63.92
CA ALA A 484 -13.57 -17.45 -63.48
C ALA A 484 -12.56 -16.30 -63.29
N GLU A 485 -12.56 -15.29 -64.17
CA GLU A 485 -11.70 -14.11 -64.12
C GLU A 485 -11.96 -13.29 -62.84
N VAL A 486 -13.23 -13.02 -62.50
CA VAL A 486 -13.61 -12.35 -61.25
C VAL A 486 -13.18 -13.13 -60.01
N ARG A 487 -13.20 -14.47 -60.05
CA ARG A 487 -12.67 -15.33 -58.97
C ARG A 487 -11.15 -15.25 -58.88
N ALA A 488 -10.45 -15.21 -60.02
CA ALA A 488 -8.99 -15.07 -60.08
C ALA A 488 -8.54 -13.70 -59.52
N GLU A 489 -9.17 -12.59 -59.93
CA GLU A 489 -8.91 -11.27 -59.34
C GLU A 489 -9.13 -11.26 -57.83
N LYS A 490 -10.22 -11.90 -57.36
CA LYS A 490 -10.53 -11.95 -55.93
C LYS A 490 -9.47 -12.73 -55.16
N MET A 491 -8.99 -13.86 -55.68
CA MET A 491 -7.87 -14.60 -55.09
C MET A 491 -6.58 -13.77 -55.09
N GLN A 492 -6.28 -13.05 -56.18
CA GLN A 492 -5.09 -12.18 -56.24
C GLN A 492 -5.15 -11.04 -55.22
N ARG A 493 -6.32 -10.40 -55.02
CA ARG A 493 -6.54 -9.41 -53.97
C ARG A 493 -6.38 -10.00 -52.55
N HIS A 494 -6.79 -11.25 -52.33
CA HIS A 494 -6.55 -11.94 -51.06
C HIS A 494 -5.07 -12.28 -50.85
N LEU A 495 -4.34 -12.71 -51.89
CA LEU A 495 -2.91 -12.99 -51.82
C LEU A 495 -2.11 -11.73 -51.49
N SER A 496 -2.31 -10.63 -52.21
CA SER A 496 -1.62 -9.36 -51.93
C SER A 496 -1.91 -8.80 -50.52
N ARG A 497 -3.08 -9.09 -49.97
CA ARG A 497 -3.41 -8.77 -48.57
C ARG A 497 -2.65 -9.65 -47.57
N LEU A 498 -2.60 -10.96 -47.80
CA LEU A 498 -1.84 -11.89 -46.96
C LEU A 498 -0.32 -11.63 -47.03
N GLU A 499 0.19 -11.16 -48.16
CA GLU A 499 1.58 -10.71 -48.32
C GLU A 499 1.87 -9.47 -47.47
N ALA A 500 0.96 -8.49 -47.45
CA ALA A 500 1.07 -7.29 -46.61
C ALA A 500 0.99 -7.62 -45.10
N GLU A 501 0.01 -8.42 -44.69
CA GLU A 501 -0.13 -8.91 -43.30
C GLU A 501 1.11 -9.73 -42.89
N ALA A 502 1.72 -10.48 -43.81
CA ALA A 502 2.98 -11.19 -43.58
C ALA A 502 4.24 -10.29 -43.55
N THR A 503 4.21 -9.08 -44.12
CA THR A 503 5.27 -8.08 -43.90
C THR A 503 5.12 -7.39 -42.54
N GLU A 504 3.92 -6.97 -42.16
CA GLU A 504 3.64 -6.36 -40.85
C GLU A 504 4.03 -7.29 -39.69
N VAL A 505 3.72 -8.59 -39.80
CA VAL A 505 4.14 -9.61 -38.80
C VAL A 505 5.66 -9.78 -38.72
N ARG A 506 6.42 -9.57 -39.81
CA ARG A 506 7.90 -9.58 -39.75
C ARG A 506 8.43 -8.34 -39.04
N GLU A 507 7.88 -7.17 -39.33
CA GLU A 507 8.30 -5.89 -38.73
C GLU A 507 8.02 -5.88 -37.22
N ALA A 508 6.83 -6.34 -36.81
CA ALA A 508 6.50 -6.59 -35.40
C ALA A 508 7.46 -7.60 -34.75
N SER A 509 7.88 -8.65 -35.46
CA SER A 509 8.85 -9.63 -34.95
C SER A 509 10.27 -9.06 -34.79
N SER A 510 10.69 -8.09 -35.62
CA SER A 510 11.94 -7.36 -35.39
C SER A 510 11.85 -6.46 -34.15
N HIS A 511 10.80 -5.64 -34.03
CA HIS A 511 10.64 -4.75 -32.89
C HIS A 511 10.49 -5.51 -31.56
N PHE A 512 9.86 -6.68 -31.56
CA PHE A 512 9.82 -7.55 -30.38
C PHE A 512 11.23 -8.00 -29.95
N LYS A 513 12.11 -8.35 -30.88
CA LYS A 513 13.51 -8.74 -30.58
C LYS A 513 14.36 -7.57 -30.11
N GLU A 514 14.12 -6.37 -30.65
CA GLU A 514 14.76 -5.13 -30.18
C GLU A 514 14.34 -4.81 -28.73
N ALA A 515 13.05 -4.93 -28.42
CA ALA A 515 12.54 -4.78 -27.05
C ALA A 515 13.06 -5.88 -26.09
N GLU A 516 13.14 -7.13 -26.55
CA GLU A 516 13.73 -8.24 -25.77
C GLU A 516 15.23 -8.02 -25.48
N LYS A 517 15.96 -7.38 -26.39
CA LYS A 517 17.35 -6.96 -26.17
C LYS A 517 17.43 -5.82 -25.15
N LEU A 518 16.65 -4.76 -25.32
CA LEU A 518 16.63 -3.62 -24.39
C LEU A 518 16.27 -4.03 -22.96
N LEU A 519 15.37 -5.00 -22.78
CA LEU A 519 15.05 -5.57 -21.47
C LEU A 519 16.25 -6.30 -20.82
N LYS A 520 17.09 -6.98 -21.61
CA LYS A 520 18.31 -7.64 -21.11
C LYS A 520 19.41 -6.62 -20.80
N ASP A 521 19.61 -5.65 -21.70
CA ASP A 521 20.57 -4.56 -21.52
C ASP A 521 20.25 -3.77 -20.22
N LEU A 522 18.96 -3.54 -19.92
CA LEU A 522 18.51 -2.92 -18.66
C LEU A 522 18.70 -3.84 -17.43
N GLN A 523 18.42 -5.14 -17.54
CA GLN A 523 18.63 -6.09 -16.44
C GLN A 523 20.12 -6.22 -16.06
N GLU A 524 21.03 -6.15 -17.03
CA GLU A 524 22.46 -6.10 -16.75
C GLU A 524 22.93 -4.76 -16.15
N GLU A 525 22.30 -3.65 -16.51
CA GLU A 525 22.57 -2.34 -15.90
C GLU A 525 22.15 -2.33 -14.42
N ASP A 526 20.97 -2.85 -14.09
CA ASP A 526 20.48 -2.88 -12.72
C ASP A 526 21.22 -3.91 -11.85
N SER A 527 21.69 -5.03 -12.40
CA SER A 527 22.56 -5.95 -11.65
C SER A 527 23.90 -5.30 -11.28
N LYS A 528 24.53 -4.57 -12.22
CA LYS A 528 25.78 -3.82 -11.97
C LYS A 528 25.61 -2.76 -10.88
N LYS A 529 24.46 -2.07 -10.84
CA LYS A 529 24.12 -1.09 -9.78
C LYS A 529 23.94 -1.75 -8.42
N VAL A 530 23.32 -2.93 -8.36
CA VAL A 530 23.18 -3.70 -7.11
C VAL A 530 24.54 -4.19 -6.62
N GLU A 531 25.39 -4.74 -7.50
CA GLU A 531 26.76 -5.15 -7.13
C GLU A 531 27.61 -3.99 -6.62
N ALA A 532 27.53 -2.81 -7.25
CA ALA A 532 28.21 -1.60 -6.79
C ALA A 532 27.69 -1.12 -5.42
N ALA A 533 26.38 -1.19 -5.18
CA ALA A 533 25.79 -0.84 -3.88
C ALA A 533 26.17 -1.83 -2.78
N GLU A 534 26.24 -3.14 -3.08
CA GLU A 534 26.75 -4.14 -2.14
C GLU A 534 28.24 -3.96 -1.84
N ALA A 535 29.06 -3.60 -2.83
CA ALA A 535 30.48 -3.32 -2.64
C ALA A 535 30.67 -2.10 -1.71
N GLY A 536 30.01 -0.98 -2.00
CA GLY A 536 30.05 0.22 -1.14
C GLY A 536 29.55 -0.04 0.28
N ARG A 537 28.55 -0.93 0.44
CA ARG A 537 28.08 -1.38 1.76
C ARG A 537 29.15 -2.19 2.51
N ARG A 538 29.83 -3.15 1.85
CA ARG A 538 30.91 -3.94 2.47
C ARG A 538 32.07 -3.06 2.91
N ASP A 539 32.44 -2.06 2.12
CA ASP A 539 33.48 -1.08 2.47
C ASP A 539 33.07 -0.21 3.67
N ALA A 540 31.80 0.18 3.77
CA ALA A 540 31.28 0.92 4.93
C ALA A 540 31.25 0.05 6.21
N GLU A 541 30.83 -1.22 6.10
CA GLU A 541 30.83 -2.17 7.21
C GLU A 541 32.26 -2.50 7.68
N ALA A 542 33.22 -2.62 6.76
CA ALA A 542 34.64 -2.78 7.10
C ALA A 542 35.21 -1.56 7.86
N ARG A 543 34.94 -0.34 7.39
CA ARG A 543 35.35 0.90 8.07
C ARG A 543 34.71 1.06 9.45
N ALA A 544 33.46 0.62 9.63
CA ALA A 544 32.81 0.60 10.94
C ALA A 544 33.54 -0.32 11.93
N CYS A 545 33.96 -1.51 11.48
CA CYS A 545 34.78 -2.41 12.30
C CYS A 545 36.16 -1.83 12.63
N GLU A 546 36.84 -1.16 11.68
CA GLU A 546 38.12 -0.47 11.96
C GLU A 546 37.95 0.64 13.01
N LEU A 547 36.93 1.49 12.87
CA LEU A 547 36.63 2.55 13.83
C LEU A 547 36.29 1.99 15.22
N GLN A 548 35.52 0.90 15.31
CA GLN A 548 35.19 0.28 16.59
C GLN A 548 36.43 -0.31 17.28
N ASN A 549 37.34 -0.93 16.53
CA ASN A 549 38.63 -1.39 17.05
C ASN A 549 39.51 -0.22 17.54
N GLN A 550 39.54 0.90 16.81
CA GLN A 550 40.25 2.13 17.23
C GLN A 550 39.67 2.73 18.52
N VAL A 551 38.33 2.76 18.66
CA VAL A 551 37.66 3.22 19.90
C VAL A 551 38.06 2.35 21.08
N SER A 552 37.96 1.01 20.98
CA SER A 552 38.37 0.10 22.06
C SER A 552 39.86 0.22 22.41
N SER A 553 40.73 0.48 21.42
CA SER A 553 42.15 0.78 21.67
C SER A 553 42.30 2.07 22.50
N LEU A 554 41.67 3.16 22.08
CA LEU A 554 41.72 4.47 22.75
C LEU A 554 41.09 4.45 24.15
N GLU A 555 40.04 3.66 24.39
CA GLU A 555 39.49 3.45 25.73
C GLU A 555 40.50 2.75 26.65
N SER A 556 41.21 1.73 26.15
CA SER A 556 42.27 1.04 26.89
C SER A 556 43.50 1.92 27.16
N GLU A 557 43.77 2.90 26.30
CA GLU A 557 44.83 3.90 26.48
C GLU A 557 44.41 4.99 27.46
N LEU A 558 43.16 5.47 27.39
CA LEU A 558 42.59 6.41 28.35
C LEU A 558 42.54 5.80 29.77
N ALA A 559 42.26 4.50 29.90
CA ALA A 559 42.34 3.78 31.16
C ALA A 559 43.79 3.73 31.71
N ARG A 560 44.78 3.45 30.85
CA ARG A 560 46.21 3.47 31.21
C ARG A 560 46.71 4.87 31.59
N ALA A 561 46.33 5.90 30.84
CA ALA A 561 46.69 7.29 31.11
C ALA A 561 46.13 7.80 32.45
N LYS A 562 44.88 7.43 32.80
CA LYS A 562 44.27 7.73 34.10
C LYS A 562 45.01 7.09 35.30
N ALA A 563 45.80 6.03 35.07
CA ALA A 563 46.62 5.40 36.10
C ALA A 563 48.06 5.97 36.22
N ALA A 564 48.50 6.82 35.28
CA ALA A 564 49.93 7.18 35.12
C ALA A 564 50.38 8.48 35.83
N GLY A 565 49.47 9.33 36.30
CA GLY A 565 49.76 10.29 37.38
C GLY A 565 50.57 11.57 37.10
N SER A 566 50.90 11.94 35.86
CA SER A 566 51.60 13.21 35.53
C SER A 566 50.64 14.28 34.96
N LEU A 567 49.94 14.98 35.85
CA LEU A 567 48.74 15.75 35.51
C LEU A 567 48.89 17.03 34.64
N GLN A 568 50.08 17.51 34.30
CA GLN A 568 50.23 18.82 33.64
C GLN A 568 50.68 18.73 32.17
N GLU A 569 51.68 17.90 31.85
CA GLU A 569 52.07 17.65 30.45
C GLU A 569 51.00 16.83 29.71
N VAL A 570 50.40 15.83 30.39
CA VAL A 570 49.27 15.07 29.85
C VAL A 570 48.07 15.97 29.60
N HIS A 571 47.80 16.99 30.43
CA HIS A 571 46.68 17.89 30.22
C HIS A 571 46.88 18.79 28.98
N LEU A 572 48.09 19.32 28.77
CA LEU A 572 48.43 20.08 27.56
C LEU A 572 48.41 19.23 26.29
N ALA A 573 48.87 17.97 26.36
CA ALA A 573 48.78 17.03 25.25
C ALA A 573 47.32 16.67 24.93
N VAL A 574 46.54 16.25 25.94
CA VAL A 574 45.12 15.93 25.81
C VAL A 574 44.29 17.13 25.35
N GLN A 575 44.65 18.35 25.73
CA GLN A 575 43.99 19.56 25.24
C GLN A 575 44.23 19.76 23.73
N LYS A 576 45.45 19.61 23.24
CA LYS A 576 45.74 19.66 21.79
C LYS A 576 45.10 18.52 21.01
N ASP A 577 45.08 17.32 21.57
CA ASP A 577 44.37 16.17 21.02
C ASP A 577 42.86 16.41 20.99
N ALA A 578 42.29 17.04 22.01
CA ALA A 578 40.88 17.42 22.06
C ALA A 578 40.54 18.52 21.05
N GLU A 579 41.39 19.54 20.89
CA GLU A 579 41.21 20.61 19.90
C GLU A 579 41.30 20.07 18.45
N THR A 580 42.27 19.21 18.16
CA THR A 580 42.40 18.58 16.83
C THR A 580 41.28 17.57 16.54
N ARG A 581 40.87 16.77 17.54
CA ARG A 581 39.69 15.89 17.43
C ARG A 581 38.39 16.70 17.28
N ALA A 582 38.25 17.84 17.96
CA ALA A 582 37.09 18.73 17.80
C ALA A 582 37.00 19.29 16.37
N ILE A 583 38.13 19.72 15.78
CA ILE A 583 38.19 20.15 14.38
C ILE A 583 37.86 18.99 13.42
N SER A 584 38.33 17.76 13.70
CA SER A 584 38.01 16.57 12.91
C SER A 584 36.53 16.19 12.99
N LEU A 585 35.95 16.20 14.19
CA LEU A 585 34.53 15.93 14.42
C LEU A 585 33.66 17.03 13.81
N GLN A 586 34.07 18.30 13.87
CA GLN A 586 33.32 19.40 13.25
C GLN A 586 33.35 19.32 11.71
N ARG A 587 34.42 18.78 11.11
CA ARG A 587 34.41 18.38 9.69
C ARG A 587 33.45 17.23 9.43
N GLN A 588 33.56 16.12 10.16
CA GLN A 588 32.63 14.99 10.00
C GLN A 588 31.15 15.39 10.19
N VAL A 589 30.84 16.31 11.11
CA VAL A 589 29.50 16.88 11.26
C VAL A 589 29.11 17.74 10.05
N SER A 590 30.04 18.52 9.48
CA SER A 590 29.80 19.29 8.25
C SER A 590 29.58 18.40 7.03
N ASP A 591 30.31 17.28 6.95
CA ASP A 591 30.20 16.28 5.89
C ASP A 591 28.87 15.51 6.03
N MET A 592 28.53 15.03 7.23
CA MET A 592 27.21 14.44 7.53
C MET A 592 26.05 15.44 7.28
N GLU A 593 26.28 16.72 7.52
CA GLU A 593 25.33 17.78 7.18
C GLU A 593 25.16 17.98 5.66
N ALA A 594 26.14 17.61 4.84
CA ALA A 594 26.00 17.55 3.39
C ALA A 594 25.26 16.28 2.96
N ASP A 595 25.66 15.12 3.49
CA ASP A 595 24.98 13.83 3.25
C ASP A 595 23.48 13.89 3.60
N VAL A 596 23.13 14.52 4.73
CA VAL A 596 21.73 14.72 5.13
C VAL A 596 20.96 15.62 4.16
N LYS A 597 21.61 16.63 3.57
CA LYS A 597 20.99 17.49 2.54
C LYS A 597 20.81 16.72 1.22
N GLU A 598 21.76 15.86 0.84
CA GLU A 598 21.64 14.98 -0.32
C GLU A 598 20.52 13.93 -0.11
N VAL A 599 20.45 13.30 1.06
CA VAL A 599 19.35 12.37 1.42
C VAL A 599 17.98 13.08 1.43
N GLN A 600 17.91 14.35 1.84
CA GLN A 600 16.67 15.14 1.73
C GLN A 600 16.31 15.42 0.26
N GLN A 601 17.29 15.77 -0.58
CA GLN A 601 17.08 15.99 -2.01
C GLN A 601 16.58 14.71 -2.69
N LEU A 602 17.27 13.58 -2.48
CA LEU A 602 16.91 12.26 -3.00
C LEU A 602 15.51 11.81 -2.55
N ARG A 603 15.10 12.11 -1.30
CA ARG A 603 13.71 11.89 -0.85
C ARG A 603 12.71 12.72 -1.65
N SER A 604 13.00 14.01 -1.88
CA SER A 604 12.12 14.87 -2.66
C SER A 604 12.01 14.43 -4.13
N ASP A 605 13.07 13.87 -4.71
CA ASP A 605 13.05 13.39 -6.10
C ASP A 605 12.42 11.99 -6.21
N LYS A 606 12.56 11.15 -5.18
CA LYS A 606 11.77 9.93 -5.03
C LYS A 606 10.27 10.24 -4.95
N GLU A 607 9.87 11.20 -4.12
CA GLU A 607 8.46 11.57 -3.93
C GLU A 607 7.82 12.09 -5.24
N LYS A 608 8.57 12.89 -6.03
CA LYS A 608 8.18 13.29 -7.39
C LYS A 608 8.10 12.10 -8.37
N ALA A 609 8.88 11.04 -8.16
CA ALA A 609 8.82 9.83 -8.97
C ALA A 609 7.60 8.96 -8.60
N GLU A 610 7.31 8.79 -7.32
CA GLU A 610 6.12 8.06 -6.83
C GLU A 610 4.82 8.75 -7.30
N GLN A 611 4.75 10.08 -7.26
CA GLN A 611 3.62 10.85 -7.84
C GLN A 611 3.47 10.63 -9.36
N LYS A 612 4.57 10.53 -10.11
CA LYS A 612 4.53 10.22 -11.55
C LYS A 612 4.07 8.79 -11.82
N VAL A 613 4.45 7.83 -10.98
CA VAL A 613 3.98 6.43 -11.08
C VAL A 613 2.48 6.38 -10.84
N GLN A 614 1.96 7.01 -9.79
CA GLN A 614 0.51 7.10 -9.54
C GLN A 614 -0.24 7.74 -10.72
N THR A 615 0.29 8.83 -11.29
CA THR A 615 -0.30 9.48 -12.48
C THR A 615 -0.31 8.56 -13.72
N LEU A 616 0.62 7.60 -13.82
CA LEU A 616 0.65 6.61 -14.91
C LEU A 616 -0.27 5.42 -14.61
N GLU A 617 -0.39 4.99 -13.36
CA GLU A 617 -1.33 3.95 -12.91
C GLU A 617 -2.79 4.41 -13.12
N GLU A 618 -3.13 5.65 -12.74
CA GLU A 618 -4.45 6.25 -13.00
C GLU A 618 -4.76 6.30 -14.51
N ARG A 619 -3.76 6.64 -15.34
CA ARG A 619 -3.91 6.65 -16.80
C ARG A 619 -4.02 5.26 -17.42
N LEU A 620 -3.37 4.25 -16.84
CA LEU A 620 -3.53 2.85 -17.26
C LEU A 620 -4.94 2.36 -16.91
N ALA A 621 -5.41 2.58 -15.68
CA ALA A 621 -6.76 2.22 -15.25
C ALA A 621 -7.84 2.88 -16.13
N ALA A 622 -7.68 4.17 -16.47
CA ALA A 622 -8.60 4.87 -17.38
C ALA A 622 -8.58 4.32 -18.82
N MET A 623 -7.43 3.82 -19.30
CA MET A 623 -7.35 3.13 -20.60
C MET A 623 -7.93 1.72 -20.54
N GLU A 624 -7.76 0.98 -19.44
CA GLU A 624 -8.37 -0.34 -19.24
C GLU A 624 -9.91 -0.24 -19.14
N GLU A 625 -10.44 0.73 -18.40
CA GLU A 625 -11.88 1.02 -18.35
C GLU A 625 -12.43 1.47 -19.70
N GLY A 626 -11.68 2.31 -20.43
CA GLY A 626 -11.98 2.68 -21.81
C GLY A 626 -12.04 1.47 -22.74
N MET A 627 -11.03 0.60 -22.72
CA MET A 627 -10.98 -0.63 -23.50
C MET A 627 -12.15 -1.57 -23.14
N ALA A 628 -12.42 -1.79 -21.85
CA ALA A 628 -13.52 -2.60 -21.38
C ALA A 628 -14.89 -2.07 -21.86
N SER A 629 -15.11 -0.75 -21.80
CA SER A 629 -16.34 -0.13 -22.32
C SER A 629 -16.48 -0.32 -23.84
N SER A 630 -15.37 -0.29 -24.59
CA SER A 630 -15.36 -0.53 -26.03
C SER A 630 -15.62 -1.99 -26.40
N SER A 631 -15.09 -2.96 -25.63
CA SER A 631 -15.39 -4.38 -25.79
C SER A 631 -16.87 -4.63 -25.50
N ALA A 632 -17.37 -4.18 -24.35
CA ALA A 632 -18.78 -4.33 -24.00
C ALA A 632 -19.72 -3.74 -25.07
N ALA A 633 -19.37 -2.60 -25.68
CA ALA A 633 -20.13 -2.02 -26.78
C ALA A 633 -20.06 -2.85 -28.09
N ALA A 634 -18.94 -3.54 -28.36
CA ALA A 634 -18.79 -4.45 -29.49
C ALA A 634 -19.52 -5.78 -29.26
N ASP A 635 -19.43 -6.34 -28.05
CA ASP A 635 -20.13 -7.55 -27.62
C ASP A 635 -21.66 -7.35 -27.64
N GLN A 636 -22.14 -6.18 -27.21
CA GLN A 636 -23.54 -5.78 -27.31
C GLN A 636 -24.01 -5.69 -28.77
N GLN A 637 -23.19 -5.10 -29.67
CA GLN A 637 -23.50 -5.05 -31.11
C GLN A 637 -23.49 -6.43 -31.78
N ALA A 638 -22.61 -7.34 -31.33
CA ALA A 638 -22.59 -8.72 -31.80
C ALA A 638 -23.85 -9.49 -31.36
N LEU A 639 -24.29 -9.30 -30.11
CA LEU A 639 -25.54 -9.87 -29.59
C LEU A 639 -26.77 -9.35 -30.35
N ASP A 640 -26.88 -8.04 -30.58
CA ASP A 640 -27.97 -7.45 -31.36
C ASP A 640 -27.98 -7.98 -32.79
N LEU A 641 -26.81 -8.14 -33.44
CA LEU A 641 -26.70 -8.72 -34.78
C LEU A 641 -27.14 -10.20 -34.80
N VAL A 642 -26.75 -10.99 -33.80
CA VAL A 642 -27.16 -12.41 -33.67
C VAL A 642 -28.67 -12.51 -33.48
N LEU A 643 -29.27 -11.69 -32.62
CA LEU A 643 -30.74 -11.64 -32.43
C LEU A 643 -31.46 -11.24 -33.72
N ASP A 644 -30.94 -10.28 -34.48
CA ASP A 644 -31.56 -9.84 -35.73
C ASP A 644 -31.39 -10.87 -36.87
N LEU A 645 -30.29 -11.61 -36.90
CA LEU A 645 -30.13 -12.79 -37.76
C LEU A 645 -31.09 -13.92 -37.38
N GLN A 646 -31.27 -14.19 -36.09
CA GLN A 646 -32.21 -15.20 -35.61
C GLN A 646 -33.66 -14.85 -36.00
N ARG A 647 -34.12 -13.60 -35.78
CA ARG A 647 -35.43 -13.12 -36.24
C ARG A 647 -35.63 -13.30 -37.75
N ARG A 648 -34.60 -13.05 -38.57
CA ARG A 648 -34.66 -13.23 -40.03
C ARG A 648 -34.76 -14.71 -40.41
N LEU A 649 -34.09 -15.60 -39.69
CA LEU A 649 -34.14 -17.05 -39.89
C LEU A 649 -35.51 -17.62 -39.49
N GLU A 650 -36.06 -17.18 -38.35
CA GLU A 650 -37.43 -17.49 -37.92
C GLU A 650 -38.48 -17.00 -38.92
N ALA A 651 -38.32 -15.80 -39.47
CA ALA A 651 -39.17 -15.27 -40.54
C ALA A 651 -39.03 -16.04 -41.86
N ALA A 652 -37.83 -16.52 -42.21
CA ALA A 652 -37.61 -17.35 -43.38
C ALA A 652 -38.27 -18.74 -43.24
N ASN A 653 -38.08 -19.41 -42.09
CA ASN A 653 -38.74 -20.67 -41.77
C ASN A 653 -40.26 -20.53 -41.76
N SER A 654 -40.78 -19.42 -41.24
CA SER A 654 -42.21 -19.11 -41.25
C SER A 654 -42.77 -19.04 -42.68
N ARG A 655 -42.05 -18.37 -43.61
CA ARG A 655 -42.39 -18.31 -45.05
C ARG A 655 -42.33 -19.67 -45.71
N LEU A 656 -41.26 -20.44 -45.50
CA LEU A 656 -41.11 -21.80 -46.02
C LEU A 656 -42.29 -22.68 -45.60
N SER A 657 -42.68 -22.64 -44.31
CA SER A 657 -43.83 -23.38 -43.80
C SER A 657 -45.18 -22.94 -44.38
N ALA A 658 -45.28 -21.70 -44.90
CA ALA A 658 -46.47 -21.20 -45.59
C ALA A 658 -46.48 -21.64 -47.06
N GLU A 659 -45.33 -21.63 -47.73
CA GLU A 659 -45.15 -22.18 -49.08
C GLU A 659 -45.43 -23.68 -49.13
N GLU A 660 -44.98 -24.46 -48.14
CA GLU A 660 -45.33 -25.88 -47.98
C GLU A 660 -46.84 -26.10 -47.81
N ARG A 661 -47.52 -25.24 -47.03
CA ARG A 661 -48.99 -25.29 -46.88
C ARG A 661 -49.71 -24.96 -48.20
N CYS A 662 -49.24 -23.94 -48.92
CA CYS A 662 -49.77 -23.59 -50.24
C CYS A 662 -49.55 -24.71 -51.26
N ARG A 663 -48.39 -25.37 -51.21
CA ARG A 663 -48.07 -26.54 -52.05
C ARG A 663 -48.98 -27.73 -51.75
N LYS A 664 -49.17 -28.10 -50.48
CA LYS A 664 -50.10 -29.16 -50.08
C LYS A 664 -51.54 -28.84 -50.54
N ALA A 665 -52.01 -27.61 -50.34
CA ALA A 665 -53.31 -27.18 -50.84
C ALA A 665 -53.43 -27.22 -52.38
N ALA A 666 -52.34 -27.03 -53.12
CA ALA A 666 -52.32 -27.20 -54.58
C ALA A 666 -52.34 -28.67 -55.01
N GLU A 667 -51.62 -29.54 -54.29
CA GLU A 667 -51.60 -31.00 -54.51
C GLU A 667 -52.96 -31.64 -54.13
N GLU A 668 -53.63 -31.15 -53.08
CA GLU A 668 -55.03 -31.49 -52.73
C GLU A 668 -56.03 -31.03 -53.80
N ARG A 669 -55.92 -29.80 -54.31
CA ARG A 669 -56.76 -29.32 -55.42
C ARG A 669 -56.54 -30.12 -56.69
N ARG A 670 -55.30 -30.49 -56.99
CA ARG A 670 -54.94 -31.34 -58.14
C ARG A 670 -55.58 -32.73 -58.01
N THR A 671 -55.39 -33.41 -56.89
CA THR A 671 -55.98 -34.74 -56.68
C THR A 671 -57.51 -34.71 -56.62
N ALA A 672 -58.12 -33.61 -56.15
CA ALA A 672 -59.56 -33.39 -56.26
C ALA A 672 -60.04 -33.18 -57.71
N ALA A 673 -59.24 -32.52 -58.57
CA ALA A 673 -59.53 -32.39 -60.00
C ALA A 673 -59.36 -33.73 -60.74
N GLU A 674 -58.31 -34.50 -60.43
CA GLU A 674 -58.07 -35.85 -60.98
C GLU A 674 -59.22 -36.81 -60.60
N ARG A 675 -59.76 -36.73 -59.37
CA ARG A 675 -60.98 -37.46 -58.99
C ARG A 675 -62.21 -37.04 -59.79
N ARG A 676 -62.46 -35.73 -59.95
CA ARG A 676 -63.59 -35.22 -60.75
C ARG A 676 -63.52 -35.65 -62.21
N LEU A 677 -62.33 -35.64 -62.81
CA LEU A 677 -62.11 -36.16 -64.16
C LEU A 677 -62.50 -37.64 -64.24
N SER A 678 -61.99 -38.47 -63.32
CA SER A 678 -62.34 -39.89 -63.26
C SER A 678 -63.84 -40.12 -63.00
N GLU A 679 -64.49 -39.30 -62.17
CA GLU A 679 -65.94 -39.33 -61.97
C GLU A 679 -66.71 -38.99 -63.26
N THR A 680 -66.25 -38.00 -64.05
CA THR A 680 -66.85 -37.69 -65.36
C THR A 680 -66.58 -38.75 -66.43
N GLU A 681 -65.40 -39.38 -66.44
CA GLU A 681 -65.10 -40.52 -67.31
C GLU A 681 -66.03 -41.71 -67.00
N ASN A 682 -66.18 -42.06 -65.72
CA ASN A 682 -67.13 -43.07 -65.24
C ASN A 682 -68.60 -42.73 -65.57
N GLN A 683 -68.98 -41.45 -65.62
CA GLN A 683 -70.32 -41.03 -66.04
C GLN A 683 -70.51 -41.17 -67.55
N LEU A 684 -69.53 -40.75 -68.37
CA LEU A 684 -69.56 -40.92 -69.82
C LEU A 684 -69.61 -42.40 -70.23
N GLU A 685 -68.86 -43.27 -69.55
CA GLU A 685 -68.90 -44.72 -69.78
C GLU A 685 -70.29 -45.31 -69.46
N ARG A 686 -70.93 -44.88 -68.36
CA ARG A 686 -72.32 -45.28 -68.03
C ARG A 686 -73.33 -44.80 -69.06
N VAL A 687 -73.20 -43.58 -69.58
CA VAL A 687 -74.08 -43.04 -70.64
C VAL A 687 -73.90 -43.81 -71.94
N ALA A 688 -72.66 -44.13 -72.34
CA ALA A 688 -72.37 -44.95 -73.52
C ALA A 688 -73.00 -46.36 -73.39
N MET A 689 -72.97 -46.94 -72.19
CA MET A 689 -73.56 -48.26 -71.90
C MET A 689 -75.10 -48.26 -71.76
N GLN A 690 -75.77 -47.10 -71.78
CA GLN A 690 -77.24 -47.00 -71.66
C GLN A 690 -77.97 -46.67 -72.98
N SER A 691 -77.27 -46.56 -74.11
CA SER A 691 -77.89 -46.26 -75.42
C SER A 691 -78.71 -47.46 -75.97
N PRO A 692 -80.05 -47.38 -76.09
CA PRO A 692 -80.86 -48.52 -76.50
C PRO A 692 -80.83 -48.73 -78.02
N ARG A 693 -80.51 -49.95 -78.47
CA ARG A 693 -80.64 -50.35 -79.89
C ARG A 693 -82.11 -50.33 -80.32
N LYS A 694 -82.42 -49.66 -81.44
CA LYS A 694 -83.62 -49.91 -82.25
C LYS A 694 -83.23 -50.26 -83.70
N PRO A 695 -84.01 -51.11 -84.40
CA PRO A 695 -83.59 -51.70 -85.66
C PRO A 695 -83.92 -50.87 -86.91
N SER A 696 -83.33 -51.32 -88.01
CA SER A 696 -83.47 -50.89 -89.40
C SER A 696 -84.90 -50.66 -89.92
N GLY A 697 -85.03 -49.65 -90.78
CA GLY A 697 -86.09 -49.49 -91.79
C GLY A 697 -85.48 -48.87 -93.06
N GLU A 698 -86.02 -49.20 -94.23
CA GLU A 698 -85.46 -48.86 -95.55
C GLU A 698 -86.17 -47.64 -96.18
N GLY A 699 -85.56 -47.00 -97.20
CA GLY A 699 -86.30 -46.16 -98.16
C GLY A 699 -85.65 -44.85 -98.60
N SER A 700 -85.55 -44.66 -99.92
CA SER A 700 -85.45 -43.37 -100.63
C SER A 700 -86.83 -42.67 -100.68
N ALA A 701 -87.07 -41.43 -101.19
CA ALA A 701 -86.41 -40.63 -102.23
C ALA A 701 -86.91 -39.16 -102.23
N TRP A 702 -86.06 -38.22 -102.70
CA TRP A 702 -86.33 -37.00 -103.52
C TRP A 702 -87.38 -35.91 -103.11
N ASP A 703 -87.03 -34.64 -103.48
CA ASP A 703 -87.83 -33.43 -103.79
C ASP A 703 -88.78 -32.80 -102.74
N GLU A 704 -88.66 -31.51 -102.38
CA GLU A 704 -89.08 -30.27 -103.11
C GLU A 704 -90.62 -30.18 -103.31
N THR A 705 -91.38 -29.22 -102.71
CA THR A 705 -91.19 -27.75 -102.64
C THR A 705 -92.04 -27.06 -101.53
N SER A 706 -91.98 -25.70 -101.48
CA SER A 706 -92.73 -24.69 -100.68
C SER A 706 -94.29 -24.80 -100.68
N PRO A 707 -95.08 -24.13 -99.79
CA PRO A 707 -94.86 -22.75 -99.26
C PRO A 707 -95.34 -22.38 -97.82
N LYS A 708 -95.14 -21.09 -97.48
CA LYS A 708 -95.76 -20.30 -96.37
C LYS A 708 -97.31 -20.31 -96.40
N PRO A 709 -98.05 -19.93 -95.32
CA PRO A 709 -97.68 -18.93 -94.28
C PRO A 709 -97.99 -19.29 -92.81
N ALA A 710 -97.71 -18.35 -91.91
CA ALA A 710 -98.14 -18.36 -90.49
C ALA A 710 -99.63 -17.97 -90.34
N PRO A 711 -100.23 -18.18 -89.15
CA PRO A 711 -100.15 -17.12 -88.13
C PRO A 711 -99.63 -17.62 -86.77
N SER A 712 -99.27 -16.67 -85.91
CA SER A 712 -98.69 -16.89 -84.59
C SER A 712 -99.71 -16.85 -83.46
N GLU A 713 -99.71 -17.85 -82.57
CA GLU A 713 -99.96 -17.67 -81.13
C GLU A 713 -99.51 -18.90 -80.33
N ALA A 714 -99.08 -18.66 -79.08
CA ALA A 714 -98.63 -19.63 -78.06
C ALA A 714 -97.33 -20.45 -78.27
N SER A 715 -96.67 -20.71 -77.14
CA SER A 715 -95.64 -21.75 -76.89
C SER A 715 -94.28 -21.66 -77.61
N THR A 716 -93.28 -21.08 -76.93
CA THR A 716 -91.85 -21.23 -77.26
C THR A 716 -91.03 -21.66 -76.04
N GLU A 717 -90.89 -22.96 -75.82
CA GLU A 717 -89.77 -23.52 -75.06
C GLU A 717 -88.51 -23.41 -75.92
N THR A 718 -87.67 -22.39 -75.69
CA THR A 718 -86.39 -22.22 -76.40
C THR A 718 -85.45 -21.23 -75.69
N TYR A 719 -85.13 -21.49 -74.42
CA TYR A 719 -84.20 -20.69 -73.62
C TYR A 719 -83.18 -21.59 -72.90
N ASP A 720 -82.06 -21.87 -73.57
CA ASP A 720 -80.86 -22.49 -72.96
C ASP A 720 -79.59 -22.10 -73.73
N ASN A 721 -79.61 -22.20 -75.08
CA ASN A 721 -78.42 -21.95 -75.91
C ASN A 721 -77.84 -20.52 -75.84
N ALA A 722 -78.63 -19.52 -75.43
CA ALA A 722 -78.13 -18.14 -75.25
C ALA A 722 -77.37 -17.93 -73.94
N GLN A 723 -77.49 -18.85 -72.98
CA GLN A 723 -76.91 -18.71 -71.64
C GLN A 723 -75.50 -19.32 -71.54
N ALA A 724 -75.18 -20.28 -72.40
CA ALA A 724 -73.83 -20.83 -72.55
C ALA A 724 -72.84 -19.78 -73.07
N GLU A 725 -73.09 -19.17 -74.23
CA GLU A 725 -72.19 -18.17 -74.85
C GLU A 725 -71.98 -16.94 -73.95
N ALA A 726 -73.03 -16.51 -73.23
CA ALA A 726 -72.93 -15.44 -72.24
C ALA A 726 -72.03 -15.82 -71.03
N SER A 727 -72.04 -17.09 -70.63
CA SER A 727 -71.17 -17.61 -69.57
C SER A 727 -69.71 -17.72 -70.02
N ASP A 728 -69.46 -18.17 -71.25
CA ASP A 728 -68.11 -18.28 -71.82
C ASP A 728 -67.48 -16.90 -72.03
N ALA A 729 -68.22 -15.94 -72.57
CA ALA A 729 -67.76 -14.56 -72.71
C ALA A 729 -67.43 -13.91 -71.34
N SER A 730 -68.25 -14.18 -70.33
CA SER A 730 -68.00 -13.76 -68.94
C SER A 730 -66.76 -14.43 -68.35
N HIS A 731 -66.55 -15.72 -68.61
CA HIS A 731 -65.38 -16.47 -68.15
C HIS A 731 -64.09 -15.98 -68.83
N LEU A 732 -64.13 -15.66 -70.13
CA LEU A 732 -63.01 -15.07 -70.87
C LEU A 732 -62.65 -13.68 -70.32
N HIS A 733 -63.65 -12.84 -70.03
CA HIS A 733 -63.42 -11.55 -69.37
C HIS A 733 -62.85 -11.71 -67.95
N ALA A 734 -63.31 -12.69 -67.17
CA ALA A 734 -62.77 -12.98 -65.85
C ALA A 734 -61.31 -13.47 -65.90
N LEU A 735 -60.96 -14.30 -66.89
CA LEU A 735 -59.59 -14.78 -67.11
C LEU A 735 -58.66 -13.64 -67.58
N LEU A 736 -59.13 -12.74 -68.46
CA LEU A 736 -58.39 -11.55 -68.86
C LEU A 736 -58.17 -10.60 -67.68
N ALA A 737 -59.21 -10.32 -66.88
CA ALA A 737 -59.07 -9.49 -65.68
C ALA A 737 -58.12 -10.13 -64.64
N ALA A 738 -58.13 -11.45 -64.48
CA ALA A 738 -57.19 -12.17 -63.62
C ALA A 738 -55.74 -12.10 -64.14
N ALA A 739 -55.54 -12.16 -65.46
CA ALA A 739 -54.24 -11.98 -66.10
C ALA A 739 -53.72 -10.54 -65.94
N GLU A 740 -54.57 -9.53 -66.12
CA GLU A 740 -54.23 -8.12 -65.88
C GLU A 740 -53.91 -7.84 -64.40
N LEU A 741 -54.67 -8.40 -63.46
CA LEU A 741 -54.36 -8.30 -62.03
C LEU A 741 -52.99 -8.92 -61.73
N LYS A 742 -52.72 -10.13 -62.23
CA LYS A 742 -51.41 -10.80 -62.05
C LYS A 742 -50.26 -10.00 -62.67
N ALA A 743 -50.44 -9.44 -63.87
CA ALA A 743 -49.44 -8.57 -64.50
C ALA A 743 -49.19 -7.28 -63.69
N ASN A 744 -50.23 -6.70 -63.10
CA ASN A 744 -50.12 -5.56 -62.19
C ASN A 744 -49.45 -5.91 -60.86
N GLU A 745 -49.69 -7.11 -60.31
CA GLU A 745 -48.99 -7.62 -59.13
C GLU A 745 -47.50 -7.88 -59.40
N GLU A 746 -47.15 -8.49 -60.53
CA GLU A 746 -45.76 -8.62 -60.96
C GLU A 746 -45.10 -7.25 -61.17
N SER A 747 -45.81 -6.28 -61.77
CA SER A 747 -45.31 -4.90 -61.92
C SER A 747 -45.04 -4.24 -60.56
N ARG A 748 -45.97 -4.38 -59.59
CA ARG A 748 -45.78 -3.90 -58.21
C ARG A 748 -44.63 -4.62 -57.50
N ALA A 749 -44.48 -5.93 -57.69
CA ALA A 749 -43.38 -6.71 -57.12
C ALA A 749 -42.02 -6.26 -57.68
N ARG A 750 -41.91 -6.06 -59.00
CA ARG A 750 -40.71 -5.52 -59.67
C ARG A 750 -40.38 -4.10 -59.19
N GLN A 751 -41.38 -3.21 -59.06
CA GLN A 751 -41.18 -1.87 -58.48
C GLN A 751 -40.76 -1.92 -57.00
N SER A 752 -41.30 -2.85 -56.22
CA SER A 752 -40.90 -3.05 -54.81
C SER A 752 -39.45 -3.50 -54.69
N ALA A 753 -39.05 -4.53 -55.46
CA ALA A 753 -37.67 -5.01 -55.54
C ALA A 753 -36.71 -3.90 -56.01
N GLN A 754 -37.09 -3.09 -57.01
CA GLN A 754 -36.31 -1.95 -57.48
C GLN A 754 -36.14 -0.88 -56.38
N ARG A 755 -37.18 -0.57 -55.60
CA ARG A 755 -37.10 0.35 -54.46
C ARG A 755 -36.18 -0.21 -53.35
N GLN A 756 -36.27 -1.50 -53.05
CA GLN A 756 -35.39 -2.17 -52.08
C GLN A 756 -33.92 -2.16 -52.54
N LEU A 757 -33.66 -2.41 -53.83
CA LEU A 757 -32.31 -2.32 -54.42
C LEU A 757 -31.75 -0.88 -54.30
N ILE A 758 -32.56 0.13 -54.61
CA ILE A 758 -32.18 1.55 -54.46
C ILE A 758 -31.90 1.91 -52.98
N GLN A 759 -32.67 1.37 -52.03
CA GLN A 759 -32.41 1.54 -50.61
C GLN A 759 -31.12 0.84 -50.16
N ALA A 760 -30.86 -0.39 -50.61
CA ALA A 760 -29.63 -1.12 -50.33
C ALA A 760 -28.38 -0.41 -50.87
N ILE A 761 -28.44 0.10 -52.11
CA ILE A 761 -27.36 0.91 -52.71
C ILE A 761 -27.12 2.19 -51.89
N LYS A 762 -28.18 2.90 -51.49
CA LYS A 762 -28.06 4.09 -50.63
C LYS A 762 -27.43 3.75 -49.27
N ALA A 763 -27.84 2.66 -48.63
CA ALA A 763 -27.25 2.20 -47.37
C ALA A 763 -25.76 1.84 -47.53
N ALA A 764 -25.39 1.14 -48.59
CA ALA A 764 -24.00 0.79 -48.89
C ALA A 764 -23.12 2.03 -49.14
N THR A 765 -23.61 3.01 -49.92
CA THR A 765 -22.87 4.27 -50.12
C THR A 765 -22.75 5.11 -48.85
N ALA A 766 -23.78 5.12 -47.99
CA ALA A 766 -23.72 5.79 -46.68
C ALA A 766 -22.72 5.10 -45.71
N ALA A 767 -22.65 3.77 -45.73
CA ALA A 767 -21.66 3.01 -44.96
C ALA A 767 -20.22 3.28 -45.48
N GLY A 768 -20.00 3.24 -46.79
CA GLY A 768 -18.71 3.58 -47.40
C GLY A 768 -18.25 5.01 -47.09
N ALA A 769 -19.18 5.98 -47.12
CA ALA A 769 -18.89 7.36 -46.72
C ALA A 769 -18.51 7.47 -45.24
N LYS A 770 -19.18 6.74 -44.34
CA LYS A 770 -18.83 6.70 -42.91
C LYS A 770 -17.45 6.07 -42.66
N MET A 771 -17.12 4.95 -43.32
CA MET A 771 -15.80 4.34 -43.20
C MET A 771 -14.70 5.29 -43.65
N LYS A 772 -14.88 5.95 -44.81
CA LYS A 772 -13.91 6.93 -45.33
C LYS A 772 -13.78 8.18 -44.46
N ALA A 773 -14.85 8.60 -43.77
CA ALA A 773 -14.78 9.66 -42.77
C ALA A 773 -14.00 9.25 -41.52
N ALA A 774 -14.18 8.00 -41.04
CA ALA A 774 -13.40 7.45 -39.92
C ALA A 774 -11.91 7.29 -40.27
N GLU A 775 -11.60 6.81 -41.49
CA GLU A 775 -10.24 6.69 -42.04
C GLU A 775 -9.52 8.04 -42.17
N LEU A 776 -10.26 9.12 -42.48
CA LEU A 776 -9.72 10.47 -42.49
C LEU A 776 -9.54 11.04 -41.07
N ALA A 777 -10.35 10.62 -40.10
CA ALA A 777 -10.28 11.06 -38.70
C ALA A 777 -9.22 10.30 -37.87
N SER A 778 -8.89 9.06 -38.23
CA SER A 778 -7.85 8.25 -37.57
C SER A 778 -6.43 8.56 -38.04
N ARG A 779 -6.27 9.43 -39.05
CA ARG A 779 -4.96 9.80 -39.60
C ARG A 779 -4.28 10.83 -38.69
N PRO A 780 -3.17 10.49 -38.00
CA PRO A 780 -2.56 11.38 -37.02
C PRO A 780 -2.00 12.63 -37.70
N GLU A 781 -2.24 13.79 -37.09
CA GLU A 781 -1.63 15.05 -37.54
C GLU A 781 -0.11 14.97 -37.40
N ARG A 782 0.59 14.95 -38.53
CA ARG A 782 2.03 15.26 -38.55
C ARG A 782 2.17 16.75 -38.26
N GLY A 783 2.43 17.08 -37.00
CA GLY A 783 2.57 18.46 -36.54
C GLY A 783 3.55 19.24 -37.41
N ALA A 784 3.07 20.35 -37.97
CA ALA A 784 3.90 21.29 -38.69
C ALA A 784 4.74 22.09 -37.67
N THR A 785 6.04 21.82 -37.63
CA THR A 785 6.98 22.59 -36.80
C THR A 785 7.43 23.85 -37.54
N LEU A 786 6.94 25.00 -37.06
CA LEU A 786 7.48 26.34 -37.23
C LEU A 786 7.42 27.06 -35.87
#